data_AF-A0AAV6MUV9-F1
#
_entry.id   AF-A0AAV6MUV9-F1
#
_cell.length_a   1.000
_cell.length_b   1.000
_cell.length_c   1.000
_cell.angle_alpha   90.00
_cell.angle_beta   90.00
_cell.angle_gamma   90.00
#
_symmetry.space_group_name_H-M   'P 1'
#
loop_
_entity.id
_entity.type
_entity.pdbx_description
1 polymer ?
#
loop_
_entity_poly.entity_id
_entity_poly.type
_entity_poly.pdbx_seq_one_letter_code
_entity_poly.pdbx_strand_id
1 'polypeptide(L)'
;MCVSISNPAPATNCPPPPPPSPPELLQFFDVFPKKKSQQSFSCPTPTGLSEIITEAKSLFSLAFPIALTALIIYSRSIISMLFLGQLGDIELAAGSLAIAFANITGYSVLSGLALGMEPLCSQAFGAHRPKLLSLTLHRAVIFLLVSSLPISLLWVKMGKILLFLRQDPSITDMAQTYLIFSLPDLVTNSFINPIRIYLRAQSITVPLTLASLGGALCHVPINFLLVSYFEFGVAGVAASAAATNFLMLVFLVVYVVVSGVHVPTWTAPSRECLSGWKPLLELAAPSCVSVCLEWWWYEIMIVLCGLLVDPKATVASMGVLIQTTSLIYIFPSSLGFAVSTRVGNELGGGRPEKAKLSAVVAVFVAAMMGLGATSFATGMRNKWARMFTDDAEILRLTAVALPILGLCELGNCPQTVGCGVLRGSARPSAAANINLGAFYGVGMPVAVGLAFSLGVGFCGLWLGLLSAQVCCAGLMLYVVGTTDWEFQACRSHVLTCTVGTESFEAAKRPGNYGAFVSDQAAENPSYAIAPVILASPLRPPPSFKWTISSLVVSSCFPFARRVSASTKGSTFPAASGIEFRIQQAKQDGCTVSMGRVAVGAAVVSAAAVCAVAALVVRHHMKNSGKWARAMAILREFEEKCGTPIAKLRQVADAMTVEMHAGLASEGGSKLKMLISYVDNLPTGDEKGLFYALDLGGTNFRVLRVQLGGKDKRVAKQEFEEVSIPPHLMTGSSEALFDFIAQALAKFVAKEGEGYHPAPGRQRELGFTFSFPVRQTSISSGTLIKWTKGFNIDDTVGEDVVGELTKAMERQKLDMRVTALVNDTIGTLAGGRYHHNGVIAAVILGTGTNAAYVERVHAIPKWHGLLPMSGEMVINMEWGNFRSSHLPLTEFDQALDTESLNPGEQIFEKLISGMYLGEIVRRVLLKMADEAALFGDTVPPKLKIPFVLRTPHMSAMHHDSSPDLKVVGSKLKDILEISNTSLKTRKIVVELCDVVATRGARLSAAGILGILKKLGKDTVQDGVKQQSVVAMDGGLYEHYTRFRTTMESTLKELLGDGVAENIVVEHSNDGSGIGAALLAASHSQYLEAYET
;
A
#
# COMPACT_ATOMS: atom_id res chain seq x y z
N MET A 1 -37.41 -7.88 60.87
CA MET A 1 -38.58 -7.02 61.11
C MET A 1 -39.55 -7.20 59.95
N CYS A 2 -40.81 -7.47 60.26
CA CYS A 2 -41.96 -7.70 59.37
C CYS A 2 -42.11 -6.57 58.30
N VAL A 3 -42.81 -6.72 57.17
CA VAL A 3 -44.27 -6.94 57.07
C VAL A 3 -44.68 -7.37 55.64
N SER A 4 -45.38 -8.51 55.56
CA SER A 4 -46.60 -8.88 54.78
C SER A 4 -47.35 -7.81 53.95
N ILE A 5 -48.24 -8.03 52.97
CA ILE A 5 -48.93 -9.14 52.27
C ILE A 5 -49.74 -8.44 51.15
N SER A 6 -49.92 -9.05 49.96
CA SER A 6 -51.26 -9.33 49.37
C SER A 6 -51.22 -9.97 47.97
N ASN A 7 -52.05 -11.01 47.86
CA ASN A 7 -52.33 -11.99 46.79
C ASN A 7 -53.31 -11.42 45.72
N PRO A 8 -53.78 -12.13 44.64
CA PRO A 8 -54.10 -13.58 44.58
C PRO A 8 -53.99 -14.38 43.23
N ALA A 9 -53.68 -15.70 43.38
CA ALA A 9 -54.33 -16.93 42.82
C ALA A 9 -54.36 -17.26 41.27
N PRO A 10 -54.74 -18.50 40.82
CA PRO A 10 -53.85 -19.69 40.66
C PRO A 10 -54.07 -20.52 39.35
N ALA A 11 -53.19 -21.53 39.05
CA ALA A 11 -53.54 -22.87 38.46
C ALA A 11 -52.35 -23.75 37.94
N THR A 12 -52.04 -24.87 38.66
CA THR A 12 -51.94 -26.31 38.24
C THR A 12 -50.99 -26.78 37.08
N ASN A 13 -50.29 -27.94 37.06
CA ASN A 13 -49.95 -29.06 37.96
C ASN A 13 -48.90 -30.01 37.26
N CYS A 14 -47.94 -30.58 38.04
CA CYS A 14 -47.22 -31.90 37.92
C CYS A 14 -46.15 -32.17 36.79
N PRO A 15 -45.22 -33.17 36.92
CA PRO A 15 -44.61 -33.89 38.08
C PRO A 15 -43.02 -34.04 38.00
N PRO A 16 -42.31 -34.73 38.94
CA PRO A 16 -40.86 -34.55 39.27
C PRO A 16 -39.89 -35.65 38.71
N PRO A 17 -38.55 -35.56 38.91
CA PRO A 17 -37.53 -36.24 38.10
C PRO A 17 -36.94 -37.53 38.71
N PRO A 18 -36.31 -38.43 37.91
CA PRO A 18 -35.55 -39.58 38.40
C PRO A 18 -34.00 -39.37 38.43
N PRO A 19 -33.24 -40.28 39.09
CA PRO A 19 -31.94 -40.03 39.74
C PRO A 19 -30.71 -40.55 38.95
N PRO A 20 -29.45 -40.36 39.44
CA PRO A 20 -28.22 -40.51 38.66
C PRO A 20 -27.45 -41.82 38.95
N SER A 21 -26.62 -42.26 37.99
CA SER A 21 -25.53 -43.24 38.18
C SER A 21 -24.56 -43.20 36.98
N PRO A 22 -23.39 -43.87 37.01
CA PRO A 22 -22.09 -43.35 37.47
C PRO A 22 -20.99 -43.46 36.35
N PRO A 23 -19.71 -43.13 36.60
CA PRO A 23 -18.80 -42.55 35.60
C PRO A 23 -17.92 -43.57 34.88
N GLU A 24 -17.52 -43.27 33.64
CA GLU A 24 -16.37 -43.93 33.01
C GLU A 24 -15.65 -43.05 31.97
N LEU A 25 -14.34 -43.31 31.90
CA LEU A 25 -13.27 -42.62 31.19
C LEU A 25 -13.48 -42.47 29.66
N LEU A 26 -12.72 -41.51 29.12
CA LEU A 26 -12.46 -41.19 27.70
C LEU A 26 -13.49 -40.28 27.01
N GLN A 27 -13.27 -38.96 27.14
CA GLN A 27 -13.52 -38.01 26.06
C GLN A 27 -12.53 -36.84 26.13
N PHE A 28 -11.39 -37.05 25.47
CA PHE A 28 -10.65 -35.99 24.77
C PHE A 28 -11.53 -35.52 23.60
N PHE A 29 -11.51 -34.21 23.32
CA PHE A 29 -12.23 -33.48 22.25
C PHE A 29 -13.71 -33.15 22.51
N ASP A 30 -13.96 -32.03 23.21
CA ASP A 30 -15.02 -31.08 22.83
C ASP A 30 -14.90 -29.76 23.61
N VAL A 31 -13.97 -28.90 23.16
CA VAL A 31 -13.99 -27.44 23.43
C VAL A 31 -13.65 -26.70 22.13
N PHE A 32 -14.43 -26.98 21.07
CA PHE A 32 -14.58 -26.05 19.96
C PHE A 32 -15.90 -25.29 20.17
N PRO A 33 -15.93 -23.96 20.06
CA PRO A 33 -17.20 -23.26 19.98
C PRO A 33 -17.99 -23.82 18.78
N LYS A 34 -19.22 -24.27 19.07
CA LYS A 34 -20.18 -24.79 18.09
C LYS A 34 -20.06 -24.03 16.77
N LYS A 35 -19.79 -24.78 15.69
CA LYS A 35 -19.89 -24.32 14.29
C LYS A 35 -21.08 -23.36 14.16
N LYS A 36 -20.81 -22.05 14.08
CA LYS A 36 -21.60 -21.24 13.15
C LYS A 36 -21.47 -21.98 11.82
N SER A 37 -22.62 -22.27 11.24
CA SER A 37 -22.80 -22.98 9.98
C SER A 37 -21.57 -22.89 9.10
N GLN A 38 -21.13 -24.04 8.59
CA GLN A 38 -20.40 -24.06 7.33
C GLN A 38 -21.17 -23.16 6.36
N GLN A 39 -20.74 -21.91 6.19
CA GLN A 39 -20.61 -21.40 4.85
C GLN A 39 -19.63 -22.37 4.22
N SER A 40 -20.20 -23.37 3.57
CA SER A 40 -19.58 -23.93 2.39
C SER A 40 -18.90 -22.76 1.69
N PHE A 41 -17.64 -22.94 1.30
CA PHE A 41 -17.20 -22.29 0.08
C PHE A 41 -18.11 -22.88 -1.02
N SER A 42 -19.33 -22.35 -1.10
CA SER A 42 -20.13 -22.42 -2.28
C SER A 42 -19.25 -21.80 -3.34
N CYS A 43 -18.86 -22.63 -4.32
CA CYS A 43 -18.66 -22.17 -5.68
C CYS A 43 -19.63 -20.99 -5.90
N PRO A 44 -19.15 -19.81 -6.39
CA PRO A 44 -19.97 -18.62 -6.48
C PRO A 44 -21.34 -19.02 -7.00
N THR A 45 -22.39 -18.74 -6.22
CA THR A 45 -23.77 -18.97 -6.62
C THR A 45 -23.90 -18.54 -8.08
N PRO A 46 -24.40 -19.39 -8.99
CA PRO A 46 -24.52 -19.00 -10.40
C PRO A 46 -25.29 -17.69 -10.42
N THR A 47 -24.61 -16.62 -10.86
CA THR A 47 -25.21 -15.30 -11.08
C THR A 47 -26.53 -15.52 -11.77
N GLY A 48 -27.63 -15.14 -11.13
CA GLY A 48 -28.96 -15.41 -11.67
C GLY A 48 -29.04 -14.83 -13.08
N LEU A 49 -29.61 -15.57 -14.02
CA LEU A 49 -29.81 -15.11 -15.41
C LEU A 49 -30.43 -13.69 -15.47
N SER A 50 -31.27 -13.36 -14.48
CA SER A 50 -31.87 -12.04 -14.29
C SER A 50 -30.85 -10.91 -14.08
N GLU A 51 -29.77 -11.13 -13.31
CA GLU A 51 -28.73 -10.14 -13.06
C GLU A 51 -27.89 -9.88 -14.32
N ILE A 52 -27.55 -10.96 -15.05
CA ILE A 52 -26.84 -10.87 -16.34
C ILE A 52 -27.67 -10.05 -17.34
N ILE A 53 -28.97 -10.35 -17.46
CA ILE A 53 -29.87 -9.61 -18.35
C ILE A 53 -29.98 -8.15 -17.93
N THR A 54 -30.07 -7.87 -16.63
CA THR A 54 -30.16 -6.50 -16.11
C THR A 54 -28.88 -5.71 -16.44
N GLU A 55 -27.72 -6.31 -16.21
CA GLU A 55 -26.44 -5.65 -16.52
C GLU A 55 -26.23 -5.47 -18.03
N ALA A 56 -26.62 -6.45 -18.85
CA ALA A 56 -26.60 -6.33 -20.31
C ALA A 56 -27.48 -5.16 -20.80
N LYS A 57 -28.68 -4.98 -20.21
CA LYS A 57 -29.56 -3.84 -20.49
C LYS A 57 -28.90 -2.51 -20.11
N SER A 58 -28.23 -2.44 -18.95
CA SER A 58 -27.50 -1.23 -18.52
C SER A 58 -26.30 -0.89 -19.40
N LEU A 59 -25.57 -1.89 -19.88
CA LEU A 59 -24.49 -1.70 -20.84
C LEU A 59 -25.04 -1.23 -22.19
N PHE A 60 -26.13 -1.83 -22.66
CA PHE A 60 -26.76 -1.48 -23.93
C PHE A 60 -27.34 -0.05 -23.92
N SER A 61 -27.98 0.37 -22.83
CA SER A 61 -28.53 1.73 -22.71
C SER A 61 -27.47 2.83 -22.78
N LEU A 62 -26.22 2.51 -22.41
CA LEU A 62 -25.07 3.38 -22.60
C LEU A 62 -24.44 3.23 -23.99
N ALA A 63 -24.19 2.01 -24.44
CA ALA A 63 -23.47 1.73 -25.68
C ALA A 63 -24.23 2.17 -26.93
N PHE A 64 -25.56 1.99 -26.97
CA PHE A 64 -26.36 2.27 -28.16
C PHE A 64 -26.36 3.77 -28.55
N PRO A 65 -26.63 4.73 -27.65
CA PRO A 65 -26.52 6.15 -27.99
C PRO A 65 -25.11 6.58 -28.39
N ILE A 66 -24.07 5.96 -27.78
CA ILE A 66 -22.67 6.23 -28.13
C ILE A 66 -22.37 5.75 -29.55
N ALA A 67 -22.86 4.57 -29.94
CA ALA A 67 -22.72 4.03 -31.29
C ALA A 67 -23.48 4.88 -32.32
N LEU A 68 -24.70 5.30 -32.01
CA LEU A 68 -25.49 6.19 -32.87
C LEU A 68 -24.78 7.53 -33.08
N THR A 69 -24.24 8.13 -32.02
CA THR A 69 -23.42 9.35 -32.11
C THR A 69 -22.22 9.15 -33.04
N ALA A 70 -21.49 8.03 -32.88
CA ALA A 70 -20.32 7.74 -33.70
C ALA A 70 -20.68 7.51 -35.18
N LEU A 71 -21.82 6.87 -35.49
CA LEU A 71 -22.32 6.72 -36.86
C LEU A 71 -22.66 8.06 -37.50
N ILE A 72 -23.29 8.98 -36.75
CA ILE A 72 -23.60 10.34 -37.21
C ILE A 72 -22.31 11.14 -37.47
N ILE A 73 -21.30 10.99 -36.61
CA ILE A 73 -19.99 11.63 -36.84
C ILE A 73 -19.30 11.03 -38.07
N TYR A 74 -19.38 9.72 -38.24
CA TYR A 74 -18.79 9.02 -39.39
C TYR A 74 -19.40 9.45 -40.72
N SER A 75 -20.72 9.68 -40.79
CA SER A 75 -21.38 10.13 -42.02
C SER A 75 -20.86 11.49 -42.53
N ARG A 76 -20.47 12.40 -41.62
CA ARG A 76 -19.83 13.68 -42.00
C ARG A 76 -18.48 13.48 -42.68
N SER A 77 -17.71 12.50 -42.24
CA SER A 77 -16.42 12.17 -42.85
C SER A 77 -16.62 11.69 -44.29
N ILE A 78 -17.66 10.88 -44.54
CA ILE A 78 -18.04 10.45 -45.91
C ILE A 78 -18.43 11.66 -46.77
N ILE A 79 -19.24 12.58 -46.24
CA ILE A 79 -19.66 13.78 -46.97
C ILE A 79 -18.45 14.64 -47.36
N SER A 80 -17.53 14.90 -46.43
CA SER A 80 -16.30 15.66 -46.72
C SER A 80 -15.45 15.00 -47.83
N MET A 81 -15.37 13.66 -47.82
CA MET A 81 -14.66 12.90 -48.85
C MET A 81 -15.35 12.98 -50.23
N LEU A 82 -16.69 13.02 -50.28
CA LEU A 82 -17.42 13.20 -51.54
C LEU A 82 -17.14 14.57 -52.17
N PHE A 83 -17.11 15.64 -51.38
CA PHE A 83 -16.78 16.98 -51.88
C PHE A 83 -15.32 17.07 -52.34
N LEU A 84 -14.37 16.45 -51.62
CA LEU A 84 -12.99 16.35 -52.09
C LEU A 84 -12.87 15.59 -53.41
N GLY A 85 -13.61 14.48 -53.56
CA GLY A 85 -13.63 13.70 -54.80
C GLY A 85 -14.26 14.44 -55.98
N GLN A 86 -15.21 15.34 -55.73
CA GLN A 86 -15.80 16.20 -56.77
C GLN A 86 -14.84 17.28 -57.26
N LEU A 87 -13.90 17.73 -56.43
CA LEU A 87 -12.91 18.74 -56.81
C LEU A 87 -11.83 18.18 -57.75
N GLY A 88 -11.42 16.94 -57.53
CA GLY A 88 -10.45 16.25 -58.38
C GLY A 88 -9.61 15.21 -57.64
N ASP A 89 -8.84 14.44 -58.40
CA ASP A 89 -7.99 13.35 -57.86
C ASP A 89 -6.84 13.89 -56.97
N ILE A 90 -6.29 15.06 -57.30
CA ILE A 90 -5.19 15.70 -56.55
C ILE A 90 -5.71 16.23 -55.21
N GLU A 91 -6.87 16.89 -55.22
CA GLU A 91 -7.55 17.44 -54.05
C GLU A 91 -7.94 16.33 -53.08
N LEU A 92 -8.49 15.22 -53.59
CA LEU A 92 -8.82 14.04 -52.80
C LEU A 92 -7.58 13.41 -52.15
N ALA A 93 -6.49 13.26 -52.90
CA ALA A 93 -5.23 12.74 -52.38
C ALA A 93 -4.62 13.67 -51.31
N ALA A 94 -4.63 14.98 -51.55
CA ALA A 94 -4.12 15.99 -50.62
C ALA A 94 -4.95 16.08 -49.33
N GLY A 95 -6.28 16.08 -49.45
CA GLY A 95 -7.18 16.05 -48.30
C GLY A 95 -7.02 14.77 -47.47
N SER A 96 -6.90 13.62 -48.12
CA SER A 96 -6.64 12.34 -47.44
C SER A 96 -5.31 12.34 -46.68
N LEU A 97 -4.25 12.87 -47.30
CA LEU A 97 -2.93 13.01 -46.68
C LEU A 97 -2.96 13.96 -45.48
N ALA A 98 -3.67 15.09 -45.59
CA ALA A 98 -3.86 16.03 -44.50
C ALA A 98 -4.62 15.40 -43.32
N ILE A 99 -5.71 14.67 -43.60
CA ILE A 99 -6.50 13.97 -42.57
C ILE A 99 -5.66 12.90 -41.87
N ALA A 100 -4.89 12.09 -42.63
CA ALA A 100 -4.00 11.09 -42.04
C ALA A 100 -2.94 11.74 -41.13
N PHE A 101 -2.32 12.84 -41.57
CA PHE A 101 -1.39 13.61 -40.76
C PHE A 101 -2.04 14.17 -39.49
N ALA A 102 -3.27 14.71 -39.60
CA ALA A 102 -4.05 15.22 -38.48
C ALA A 102 -4.41 14.12 -37.48
N ASN A 103 -4.79 12.93 -37.95
CA ASN A 103 -5.08 11.77 -37.11
C ASN A 103 -3.85 11.33 -36.32
N ILE A 104 -2.69 11.21 -36.96
CA ILE A 104 -1.44 10.77 -36.32
C ILE A 104 -0.97 11.77 -35.27
N THR A 105 -0.98 13.07 -35.60
CA THR A 105 -0.27 14.09 -34.81
C THR A 105 -1.17 14.89 -33.87
N GLY A 106 -2.48 14.95 -34.14
CA GLY A 106 -3.43 15.79 -33.42
C GLY A 106 -4.61 15.03 -32.82
N TYR A 107 -5.51 14.52 -33.66
CA TYR A 107 -6.79 13.97 -33.20
C TYR A 107 -6.64 12.75 -32.28
N SER A 108 -5.76 11.79 -32.62
CA SER A 108 -5.51 10.64 -31.75
C SER A 108 -4.87 11.05 -30.41
N VAL A 109 -3.97 12.04 -30.44
CA VAL A 109 -3.28 12.58 -29.27
C VAL A 109 -4.28 13.26 -28.33
N LEU A 110 -5.10 14.20 -28.84
CA LEU A 110 -6.10 14.89 -28.03
C LEU A 110 -7.16 13.93 -27.49
N SER A 111 -7.63 12.97 -28.30
CA SER A 111 -8.59 11.95 -27.86
C SER A 111 -8.00 11.08 -26.75
N GLY A 112 -6.76 10.61 -26.93
CA GLY A 112 -6.09 9.74 -25.97
C GLY A 112 -5.72 10.45 -24.65
N LEU A 113 -5.29 11.71 -24.70
CA LEU A 113 -5.07 12.54 -23.51
C LEU A 113 -6.39 12.79 -22.76
N ALA A 114 -7.48 13.06 -23.48
CA ALA A 114 -8.80 13.25 -22.88
C ALA A 114 -9.24 11.98 -22.12
N LEU A 115 -9.02 10.79 -22.68
CA LEU A 115 -9.40 9.51 -22.05
C LEU A 115 -8.69 9.24 -20.72
N GLY A 116 -7.62 9.96 -20.38
CA GLY A 116 -7.02 9.95 -19.05
C GLY A 116 -7.98 10.38 -17.93
N MET A 117 -8.94 11.27 -18.24
CA MET A 117 -9.88 11.79 -17.25
C MET A 117 -11.00 10.81 -16.91
N GLU A 118 -11.27 9.85 -17.80
CA GLU A 118 -12.43 8.94 -17.71
C GLU A 118 -12.48 8.14 -16.40
N PRO A 119 -11.40 7.46 -15.95
CA PRO A 119 -11.38 6.79 -14.65
C PRO A 119 -11.65 7.74 -13.47
N LEU A 120 -11.13 8.96 -13.51
CA LEU A 120 -11.34 9.95 -12.45
C LEU A 120 -12.79 10.41 -12.40
N CYS A 121 -13.39 10.72 -13.56
CA CYS A 121 -14.78 11.15 -13.64
C CYS A 121 -15.76 10.03 -13.26
N SER A 122 -15.62 8.84 -13.83
CA SER A 122 -16.53 7.72 -13.56
C SER A 122 -16.46 7.28 -12.09
N GLN A 123 -15.26 7.16 -11.52
CA GLN A 123 -15.11 6.81 -10.10
C GLN A 123 -15.57 7.94 -9.17
N ALA A 124 -15.30 9.21 -9.50
CA ALA A 124 -15.81 10.34 -8.70
C ALA A 124 -17.34 10.41 -8.69
N PHE A 125 -17.99 10.11 -9.84
CA PHE A 125 -19.43 10.02 -9.92
C PHE A 125 -19.97 8.86 -9.08
N GLY A 126 -19.38 7.67 -9.21
CA GLY A 126 -19.72 6.50 -8.38
C GLY A 126 -19.56 6.73 -6.88
N ALA A 127 -18.55 7.50 -6.49
CA ALA A 127 -18.26 7.87 -5.10
C ALA A 127 -19.05 9.09 -4.58
N HIS A 128 -20.01 9.61 -5.37
CA HIS A 128 -20.80 10.80 -5.03
C HIS A 128 -19.95 12.06 -4.72
N ARG A 129 -18.89 12.31 -5.50
CA ARG A 129 -17.98 13.46 -5.37
C ARG A 129 -18.14 14.45 -6.55
N PRO A 130 -19.21 15.27 -6.61
CA PRO A 130 -19.49 16.16 -7.75
C PRO A 130 -18.40 17.22 -7.97
N LYS A 131 -17.79 17.76 -6.90
CA LYS A 131 -16.67 18.72 -7.00
C LYS A 131 -15.48 18.13 -7.76
N LEU A 132 -15.09 16.88 -7.46
CA LEU A 132 -13.98 16.23 -8.13
C LEU A 132 -14.27 15.96 -9.62
N LEU A 133 -15.51 15.59 -9.92
CA LEU A 133 -15.97 15.34 -11.29
C LEU A 133 -15.85 16.59 -12.17
N SER A 134 -16.40 17.73 -11.73
CA SER A 134 -16.33 19.01 -12.47
C SER A 134 -14.93 19.62 -12.47
N LEU A 135 -14.17 19.50 -11.38
CA LEU A 135 -12.77 19.95 -11.32
C LEU A 135 -11.88 19.19 -12.31
N THR A 136 -12.11 17.88 -12.47
CA THR A 136 -11.39 17.05 -13.46
C THR A 136 -11.71 17.49 -14.89
N LEU A 137 -12.97 17.84 -15.18
CA LEU A 137 -13.37 18.41 -16.47
C LEU A 137 -12.60 19.69 -16.80
N HIS A 138 -12.56 20.66 -15.88
CA HIS A 138 -11.83 21.92 -16.10
C HIS A 138 -10.34 21.69 -16.36
N ARG A 139 -9.70 20.83 -15.55
CA ARG A 139 -8.30 20.45 -15.72
C ARG A 139 -8.07 19.82 -17.10
N ALA A 140 -8.93 18.89 -17.52
CA ALA A 140 -8.80 18.25 -18.83
C ALA A 140 -8.93 19.25 -19.99
N VAL A 141 -9.87 20.19 -19.93
CA VAL A 141 -10.01 21.24 -20.96
C VAL A 141 -8.74 22.10 -21.05
N ILE A 142 -8.24 22.60 -19.91
CA ILE A 142 -6.99 23.38 -19.87
C ILE A 142 -5.82 22.55 -20.41
N PHE A 143 -5.73 21.26 -20.03
CA PHE A 143 -4.67 20.37 -20.48
C PHE A 143 -4.65 20.20 -22.00
N LEU A 144 -5.81 19.98 -22.60
CA LEU A 144 -5.93 19.79 -24.04
C LEU A 144 -5.68 21.09 -24.81
N LEU A 145 -6.14 22.24 -24.30
CA LEU A 145 -5.83 23.55 -24.88
C LEU A 145 -4.31 23.79 -24.90
N VAL A 146 -3.61 23.53 -23.80
CA VAL A 146 -2.14 23.65 -23.76
C VAL A 146 -1.48 22.65 -24.70
N SER A 147 -1.96 21.41 -24.76
CA SER A 147 -1.45 20.37 -25.66
C SER A 147 -1.70 20.68 -27.14
N SER A 148 -2.74 21.46 -27.46
CA SER A 148 -3.08 21.88 -28.82
C SER A 148 -2.09 22.88 -29.41
N LEU A 149 -1.36 23.65 -28.57
CA LEU A 149 -0.38 24.64 -29.02
C LEU A 149 0.81 24.02 -29.79
N PRO A 150 1.55 23.02 -29.25
CA PRO A 150 2.62 22.37 -30.00
C PRO A 150 2.11 21.63 -31.23
N ILE A 151 0.90 21.05 -31.19
CA ILE A 151 0.26 20.40 -32.35
C ILE A 151 -0.02 21.42 -33.45
N SER A 152 -0.52 22.61 -33.09
CA SER A 152 -0.78 23.70 -34.04
C SER A 152 0.51 24.18 -34.71
N LEU A 153 1.59 24.34 -33.94
CA LEU A 153 2.91 24.71 -34.48
C LEU A 153 3.44 23.64 -35.45
N LEU A 154 3.21 22.36 -35.14
CA LEU A 154 3.57 21.25 -36.02
C LEU A 154 2.76 21.30 -37.34
N TRP A 155 1.46 21.54 -37.27
CA TRP A 155 0.58 21.63 -38.45
C TRP A 155 0.92 22.80 -39.36
N VAL A 156 1.34 23.95 -38.81
CA VAL A 156 1.83 25.12 -39.58
C VAL A 156 3.14 24.81 -40.33
N LYS A 157 3.90 23.79 -39.90
CA LYS A 157 5.16 23.39 -40.54
C LYS A 157 5.06 22.10 -41.35
N MET A 158 3.86 21.55 -41.53
CA MET A 158 3.63 20.26 -42.16
C MET A 158 4.17 20.19 -43.60
N GLY A 159 4.02 21.24 -44.41
CA GLY A 159 4.51 21.29 -45.78
C GLY A 159 6.03 21.10 -45.86
N LYS A 160 6.79 21.68 -44.93
CA LYS A 160 8.25 21.45 -44.85
C LYS A 160 8.58 20.01 -44.50
N ILE A 161 7.78 19.39 -43.61
CA ILE A 161 7.96 18.00 -43.20
C ILE A 161 7.66 17.07 -44.39
N LEU A 162 6.54 17.26 -45.08
CA LEU A 162 6.17 16.44 -46.24
C LEU A 162 7.16 16.55 -47.40
N LEU A 163 7.64 17.76 -47.71
CA LEU A 163 8.70 17.96 -48.71
C LEU A 163 10.00 17.27 -48.31
N PHE A 164 10.35 17.32 -47.01
CA PHE A 164 11.49 16.56 -46.47
C PHE A 164 11.30 15.04 -46.64
N LEU A 165 10.06 14.56 -46.55
CA LEU A 165 9.68 13.18 -46.84
C LEU A 165 9.54 12.85 -48.33
N ARG A 166 9.90 13.78 -49.22
CA ARG A 166 9.83 13.66 -50.69
C ARG A 166 8.41 13.44 -51.23
N GLN A 167 7.39 13.98 -50.57
CA GLN A 167 6.05 14.05 -51.14
C GLN A 167 5.98 15.07 -52.28
N ASP A 168 5.02 14.88 -53.17
CA ASP A 168 4.81 15.77 -54.31
C ASP A 168 4.51 17.21 -53.84
N PRO A 169 5.15 18.25 -54.42
CA PRO A 169 4.95 19.63 -53.99
C PRO A 169 3.49 20.12 -54.10
N SER A 170 2.76 19.71 -55.13
CA SER A 170 1.37 20.16 -55.36
C SER A 170 0.40 19.54 -54.34
N ILE A 171 0.53 18.24 -54.07
CA ILE A 171 -0.23 17.54 -53.03
C ILE A 171 0.12 18.11 -51.65
N THR A 172 1.39 18.41 -51.42
CA THR A 172 1.88 18.94 -50.15
C THR A 172 1.32 20.34 -49.85
N ASP A 173 1.28 21.24 -50.83
CA ASP A 173 0.78 22.60 -50.64
C ASP A 173 -0.73 22.62 -50.35
N MET A 174 -1.50 21.80 -51.07
CA MET A 174 -2.93 21.62 -50.79
C MET A 174 -3.18 20.98 -49.42
N ALA A 175 -2.40 19.96 -49.05
CA ALA A 175 -2.52 19.32 -47.74
C ALA A 175 -2.17 20.26 -46.58
N GLN A 176 -1.15 21.12 -46.77
CA GLN A 176 -0.80 22.19 -45.84
C GLN A 176 -1.94 23.20 -45.69
N THR A 177 -2.59 23.57 -46.80
CA THR A 177 -3.76 24.46 -46.79
C THR A 177 -4.90 23.83 -45.99
N TYR A 178 -5.23 22.56 -46.24
CA TYR A 178 -6.26 21.83 -45.49
C TYR A 178 -6.00 21.90 -43.97
N LEU A 179 -4.78 21.58 -43.52
CA LEU A 179 -4.42 21.59 -42.10
C LEU A 179 -4.50 22.97 -41.45
N ILE A 180 -4.14 24.04 -42.17
CA ILE A 180 -4.27 25.41 -41.64
C ILE A 180 -5.73 25.73 -41.34
N PHE A 181 -6.64 25.38 -42.25
CA PHE A 181 -8.08 25.57 -42.04
C PHE A 181 -8.68 24.59 -41.02
N SER A 182 -7.98 23.50 -40.67
CA SER A 182 -8.36 22.60 -39.58
C SER A 182 -7.87 23.05 -38.18
N LEU A 183 -7.03 24.09 -38.06
CA LEU A 183 -6.51 24.55 -36.76
C LEU A 183 -7.61 24.88 -35.71
N PRO A 184 -8.74 25.54 -36.05
CA PRO A 184 -9.82 25.79 -35.09
C PRO A 184 -10.42 24.51 -34.51
N ASP A 185 -10.25 23.39 -35.20
CA ASP A 185 -10.78 22.10 -34.77
C ASP A 185 -10.00 21.55 -33.57
N LEU A 186 -8.71 21.87 -33.41
CA LEU A 186 -7.92 21.49 -32.23
C LEU A 186 -8.49 22.13 -30.95
N VAL A 187 -8.86 23.41 -31.03
CA VAL A 187 -9.50 24.13 -29.93
C VAL A 187 -10.87 23.51 -29.63
N THR A 188 -11.68 23.30 -30.66
CA THR A 188 -13.02 22.69 -30.53
C THR A 188 -12.96 21.31 -29.87
N ASN A 189 -12.04 20.45 -30.30
CA ASN A 189 -11.83 19.12 -29.72
C ASN A 189 -11.31 19.15 -28.28
N SER A 190 -10.63 20.22 -27.87
CA SER A 190 -10.18 20.42 -26.49
C SER A 190 -11.35 20.65 -25.52
N PHE A 191 -12.52 21.06 -26.02
CA PHE A 191 -13.75 21.16 -25.24
C PHE A 191 -14.67 19.94 -25.42
N ILE A 192 -14.90 19.50 -26.67
CA ILE A 192 -15.84 18.42 -26.96
C ILE A 192 -15.44 17.10 -26.29
N ASN A 193 -14.16 16.73 -26.34
CA ASN A 193 -13.72 15.44 -25.80
C ASN A 193 -13.91 15.36 -24.27
N PRO A 194 -13.48 16.36 -23.47
CA PRO A 194 -13.76 16.35 -22.03
C PRO A 194 -15.25 16.41 -21.68
N ILE A 195 -16.05 17.25 -22.36
CA ILE A 195 -17.50 17.36 -22.09
C ILE A 195 -18.20 16.03 -22.38
N ARG A 196 -17.85 15.35 -23.47
CA ARG A 196 -18.36 14.01 -23.81
C ARG A 196 -18.09 13.01 -22.69
N ILE A 197 -16.87 13.00 -22.14
CA ILE A 197 -16.50 12.08 -21.07
C ILE A 197 -17.22 12.43 -19.76
N TYR A 198 -17.32 13.72 -19.44
CA TYR A 198 -18.04 14.22 -18.25
C TYR A 198 -19.51 13.81 -18.25
N LEU A 199 -20.22 14.01 -19.35
CA LEU A 199 -21.63 13.63 -19.48
C LEU A 199 -21.79 12.10 -19.45
N ARG A 200 -20.93 11.38 -20.20
CA ARG A 200 -20.97 9.92 -20.25
C ARG A 200 -20.72 9.29 -18.88
N ALA A 201 -19.78 9.80 -18.07
CA ALA A 201 -19.52 9.30 -16.72
C ALA A 201 -20.79 9.26 -15.84
N GLN A 202 -21.70 10.21 -16.08
CA GLN A 202 -22.99 10.36 -15.40
C GLN A 202 -24.12 9.57 -16.08
N SER A 203 -23.81 8.75 -17.09
CA SER A 203 -24.77 8.06 -17.96
C SER A 203 -25.66 8.99 -18.81
N ILE A 204 -25.21 10.22 -19.07
CA ILE A 204 -25.92 11.20 -19.91
C ILE A 204 -25.31 11.18 -21.32
N THR A 205 -26.02 10.60 -22.29
CA THR A 205 -25.49 10.39 -23.66
C THR A 205 -26.30 11.09 -24.75
N VAL A 206 -27.60 11.30 -24.54
CA VAL A 206 -28.53 11.92 -25.50
C VAL A 206 -28.12 13.33 -25.98
N PRO A 207 -27.62 14.26 -25.13
CA PRO A 207 -27.27 15.61 -25.56
C PRO A 207 -26.25 15.61 -26.70
N LEU A 208 -25.26 14.72 -26.62
CA LEU A 208 -24.22 14.61 -27.63
C LEU A 208 -24.76 14.04 -28.95
N THR A 209 -25.68 13.08 -28.91
CA THR A 209 -26.33 12.54 -30.10
C THR A 209 -27.09 13.64 -30.85
N LEU A 210 -27.89 14.44 -30.13
CA LEU A 210 -28.67 15.53 -30.72
C LEU A 210 -27.77 16.63 -31.29
N ALA A 211 -26.73 17.03 -30.55
CA ALA A 211 -25.75 18.00 -31.04
C ALA A 211 -24.99 17.51 -32.28
N SER A 212 -24.61 16.23 -32.31
CA SER A 212 -23.95 15.62 -33.46
C SER A 212 -24.88 15.54 -34.67
N LEU A 213 -26.17 15.25 -34.46
CA LEU A 213 -27.18 15.26 -35.52
C LEU A 213 -27.37 16.66 -36.10
N GLY A 214 -27.50 17.68 -35.25
CA GLY A 214 -27.56 19.08 -35.70
C GLY A 214 -26.33 19.47 -36.52
N GLY A 215 -25.13 19.14 -36.04
CA GLY A 215 -23.88 19.37 -36.77
C GLY A 215 -23.82 18.64 -38.13
N ALA A 216 -24.29 17.40 -38.20
CA ALA A 216 -24.35 16.62 -39.44
C ALA A 216 -25.35 17.18 -40.45
N LEU A 217 -26.53 17.62 -40.00
CA LEU A 217 -27.53 18.26 -40.86
C LEU A 217 -27.02 19.58 -41.45
N CYS A 218 -26.26 20.35 -40.69
CA CYS A 218 -25.61 21.57 -41.19
C CYS A 218 -24.39 21.29 -42.09
N HIS A 219 -23.83 20.07 -42.06
CA HIS A 219 -22.57 19.76 -42.74
C HIS A 219 -22.69 19.79 -44.27
N VAL A 220 -23.79 19.27 -44.84
CA VAL A 220 -24.01 19.31 -46.30
C VAL A 220 -24.21 20.74 -46.82
N PRO A 221 -25.10 21.58 -46.24
CA PRO A 221 -25.24 22.97 -46.67
C PRO A 221 -23.95 23.79 -46.55
N ILE A 222 -23.19 23.60 -45.46
CA ILE A 222 -21.94 24.34 -45.26
C ILE A 222 -20.88 23.91 -46.28
N ASN A 223 -20.73 22.62 -46.57
CA ASN A 223 -19.83 22.16 -47.63
C ASN A 223 -20.26 22.70 -48.99
N PHE A 224 -21.54 22.62 -49.34
CA PHE A 224 -22.03 23.17 -50.60
C PHE A 224 -21.73 24.68 -50.72
N LEU A 225 -21.97 25.44 -49.67
CA LEU A 225 -21.74 26.88 -49.66
C LEU A 225 -20.25 27.24 -49.72
N LEU A 226 -19.38 26.59 -48.95
CA LEU A 226 -17.95 26.91 -48.94
C LEU A 226 -17.19 26.33 -50.16
N VAL A 227 -17.56 25.13 -50.62
CA VAL A 227 -16.86 24.43 -51.70
C VAL A 227 -17.45 24.76 -53.06
N SER A 228 -18.76 24.71 -53.23
CA SER A 228 -19.42 24.86 -54.53
C SER A 228 -19.85 26.28 -54.85
N TYR A 229 -20.30 27.07 -53.86
CA TYR A 229 -20.78 28.43 -54.09
C TYR A 229 -19.65 29.48 -53.96
N PHE A 230 -18.84 29.40 -52.91
CA PHE A 230 -17.69 30.29 -52.71
C PHE A 230 -16.38 29.79 -53.32
N GLU A 231 -16.38 28.57 -53.86
CA GLU A 231 -15.23 27.99 -54.58
C GLU A 231 -13.92 27.96 -53.77
N PHE A 232 -13.98 27.75 -52.46
CA PHE A 232 -12.78 27.67 -51.61
C PHE A 232 -12.02 26.33 -51.74
N GLY A 233 -12.46 25.44 -52.63
CA GLY A 233 -11.80 24.16 -52.89
C GLY A 233 -11.52 23.34 -51.62
N VAL A 234 -10.29 22.85 -51.49
CA VAL A 234 -9.80 22.04 -50.37
C VAL A 234 -9.91 22.78 -49.02
N ALA A 235 -9.67 24.09 -49.01
CA ALA A 235 -9.85 24.93 -47.81
C ALA A 235 -11.31 24.99 -47.37
N GLY A 236 -12.25 25.02 -48.33
CA GLY A 236 -13.69 24.99 -48.08
C GLY A 236 -14.13 23.72 -47.35
N VAL A 237 -13.60 22.55 -47.73
CA VAL A 237 -13.90 21.27 -47.05
C VAL A 237 -13.36 21.26 -45.62
N ALA A 238 -12.10 21.66 -45.42
CA ALA A 238 -11.49 21.74 -44.09
C ALA A 238 -12.24 22.71 -43.16
N ALA A 239 -12.58 23.90 -43.68
CA ALA A 239 -13.34 24.91 -42.95
C ALA A 239 -14.76 24.41 -42.61
N SER A 240 -15.41 23.66 -43.52
CA SER A 240 -16.72 23.05 -43.27
C SER A 240 -16.66 22.02 -42.13
N ALA A 241 -15.63 21.18 -42.09
CA ALA A 241 -15.41 20.24 -41.01
C ALA A 241 -15.19 20.94 -39.66
N ALA A 242 -14.32 21.96 -39.62
CA ALA A 242 -14.07 22.75 -38.42
C ALA A 242 -15.33 23.51 -37.94
N ALA A 243 -16.05 24.16 -38.85
CA ALA A 243 -17.28 24.89 -38.54
C ALA A 243 -18.38 23.98 -37.97
N THR A 244 -18.55 22.78 -38.55
CA THR A 244 -19.58 21.83 -38.09
C THR A 244 -19.24 21.18 -36.75
N ASN A 245 -17.96 20.93 -36.46
CA ASN A 245 -17.52 20.54 -35.12
C ASN A 245 -17.77 21.68 -34.12
N PHE A 246 -17.50 22.93 -34.50
CA PHE A 246 -17.78 24.08 -33.64
C PHE A 246 -19.29 24.23 -33.35
N LEU A 247 -20.15 24.09 -34.37
CA LEU A 247 -21.60 24.07 -34.19
C LEU A 247 -22.06 22.93 -33.28
N MET A 248 -21.47 21.74 -33.41
CA MET A 248 -21.72 20.61 -32.51
C MET A 248 -21.36 20.97 -31.05
N LEU A 249 -20.23 21.66 -30.81
CA LEU A 249 -19.88 22.15 -29.47
C LEU A 249 -20.91 23.16 -28.95
N VAL A 250 -21.31 24.13 -29.78
CA VAL A 250 -22.30 25.15 -29.41
C VAL A 250 -23.63 24.50 -29.05
N PHE A 251 -24.16 23.60 -29.89
CA PHE A 251 -25.40 22.88 -29.62
C PHE A 251 -25.30 22.05 -28.34
N LEU A 252 -24.16 21.39 -28.10
CA LEU A 252 -23.92 20.62 -26.88
C LEU A 252 -23.93 21.50 -25.63
N VAL A 253 -23.19 22.61 -25.63
CA VAL A 253 -23.12 23.53 -24.49
C VAL A 253 -24.47 24.19 -24.23
N VAL A 254 -25.15 24.68 -25.28
CA VAL A 254 -26.49 25.27 -25.16
C VAL A 254 -27.46 24.25 -24.57
N TYR A 255 -27.48 23.01 -25.07
CA TYR A 255 -28.34 21.98 -24.51
C TYR A 255 -28.04 21.74 -23.04
N VAL A 256 -26.76 21.54 -22.68
CA VAL A 256 -26.34 21.25 -21.30
C VAL A 256 -26.73 22.37 -20.34
N VAL A 257 -26.59 23.63 -20.76
CA VAL A 257 -26.94 24.81 -19.96
C VAL A 257 -28.45 24.96 -19.84
N VAL A 258 -29.20 24.92 -20.94
CA VAL A 258 -30.66 25.13 -20.95
C VAL A 258 -31.42 24.01 -20.26
N SER A 259 -31.01 22.76 -20.44
CA SER A 259 -31.65 21.59 -19.80
C SER A 259 -31.32 21.45 -18.31
N GLY A 260 -30.30 22.17 -17.81
CA GLY A 260 -29.88 22.08 -16.41
C GLY A 260 -29.24 20.74 -16.01
N VAL A 261 -28.93 19.85 -16.96
CA VAL A 261 -28.40 18.50 -16.67
C VAL A 261 -27.06 18.50 -15.92
N HIS A 262 -26.31 19.60 -15.99
CA HIS A 262 -25.04 19.77 -15.30
C HIS A 262 -25.21 20.22 -13.84
N VAL A 263 -26.36 20.79 -13.46
CA VAL A 263 -26.57 21.45 -12.16
C VAL A 263 -26.21 20.56 -10.95
N PRO A 264 -26.52 19.25 -10.90
CA PRO A 264 -26.21 18.42 -9.73
C PRO A 264 -24.71 18.18 -9.51
N THR A 265 -23.89 18.34 -10.54
CA THR A 265 -22.48 17.90 -10.56
C THR A 265 -21.49 19.02 -10.90
N TRP A 266 -22.00 20.16 -11.33
CA TRP A 266 -21.21 21.31 -11.74
C TRP A 266 -20.77 22.15 -10.54
N THR A 267 -19.50 22.55 -10.56
CA THR A 267 -18.96 23.58 -9.66
C THR A 267 -18.30 24.66 -10.50
N ALA A 268 -18.37 25.92 -10.10
CA ALA A 268 -17.75 26.99 -10.87
C ALA A 268 -16.22 26.82 -10.91
N PRO A 269 -15.55 27.17 -12.03
CA PRO A 269 -14.09 27.11 -12.12
C PRO A 269 -13.43 27.94 -10.99
N SER A 270 -12.57 27.30 -10.20
CA SER A 270 -11.79 27.94 -9.14
C SER A 270 -10.29 27.85 -9.43
N ARG A 271 -9.45 28.54 -8.63
CA ARG A 271 -7.97 28.44 -8.73
C ARG A 271 -7.45 27.01 -8.52
N GLU A 272 -8.24 26.12 -7.89
CA GLU A 272 -7.90 24.70 -7.74
C GLU A 272 -7.77 23.96 -9.10
N CYS A 273 -8.35 24.51 -10.18
CA CYS A 273 -8.16 23.97 -11.53
C CYS A 273 -6.70 24.02 -11.98
N LEU A 274 -5.86 24.87 -11.36
CA LEU A 274 -4.44 25.01 -11.69
C LEU A 274 -3.52 24.19 -10.77
N SER A 275 -4.04 23.44 -9.80
CA SER A 275 -3.27 22.56 -8.91
C SER A 275 -3.74 21.11 -9.03
N GLY A 276 -3.06 20.16 -8.36
CA GLY A 276 -3.54 18.76 -8.25
C GLY A 276 -3.54 17.93 -9.56
N TRP A 277 -2.66 18.26 -10.52
CA TRP A 277 -2.61 17.64 -11.85
C TRP A 277 -2.09 16.20 -11.88
N LYS A 278 -1.38 15.77 -10.83
CA LYS A 278 -0.65 14.49 -10.81
C LYS A 278 -1.52 13.29 -11.19
N PRO A 279 -2.71 13.06 -10.60
CA PRO A 279 -3.54 11.90 -10.96
C PRO A 279 -4.00 11.93 -12.42
N LEU A 280 -4.35 13.11 -12.94
CA LEU A 280 -4.76 13.27 -14.34
C LEU A 280 -3.60 12.97 -15.30
N LEU A 281 -2.42 13.53 -15.05
CA LEU A 281 -1.23 13.33 -15.91
C LEU A 281 -0.75 11.88 -15.91
N GLU A 282 -0.76 11.20 -14.74
CA GLU A 282 -0.38 9.79 -14.61
C GLU A 282 -1.31 8.85 -15.40
N LEU A 283 -2.57 9.23 -15.59
CA LEU A 283 -3.55 8.46 -16.35
C LEU A 283 -3.61 8.88 -17.83
N ALA A 284 -3.42 10.16 -18.16
CA ALA A 284 -3.53 10.67 -19.51
C ALA A 284 -2.41 10.22 -20.44
N ALA A 285 -1.15 10.20 -19.98
CA ALA A 285 -0.03 9.80 -20.85
C ALA A 285 -0.14 8.33 -21.31
N PRO A 286 -0.39 7.34 -20.43
CA PRO A 286 -0.58 5.95 -20.87
C PRO A 286 -1.84 5.76 -21.73
N SER A 287 -2.94 6.46 -21.42
CA SER A 287 -4.15 6.44 -22.26
C SER A 287 -3.88 6.97 -23.67
N CYS A 288 -3.12 8.06 -23.78
CA CYS A 288 -2.68 8.62 -25.06
C CYS A 288 -1.85 7.63 -25.85
N VAL A 289 -0.82 7.03 -25.23
CA VAL A 289 0.01 6.03 -25.89
C VAL A 289 -0.83 4.84 -26.35
N SER A 290 -1.75 4.34 -25.52
CA SER A 290 -2.63 3.21 -25.89
C SER A 290 -3.45 3.50 -27.15
N VAL A 291 -4.06 4.68 -27.25
CA VAL A 291 -4.90 5.08 -28.39
C VAL A 291 -4.05 5.34 -29.63
N CYS A 292 -2.95 6.07 -29.49
CA CYS A 292 -2.05 6.35 -30.61
C CYS A 292 -1.48 5.06 -31.21
N LEU A 293 -1.05 4.10 -30.38
CA LEU A 293 -0.51 2.83 -30.88
C LEU A 293 -1.53 2.03 -31.69
N GLU A 294 -2.80 2.02 -31.29
CA GLU A 294 -3.89 1.37 -32.04
C GLU A 294 -4.13 2.05 -33.39
N TRP A 295 -4.18 3.39 -33.42
CA TRP A 295 -4.49 4.14 -34.64
C TRP A 295 -3.31 4.12 -35.63
N TRP A 296 -2.09 4.35 -35.14
CA TRP A 296 -0.89 4.41 -35.99
C TRP A 296 -0.60 3.08 -36.68
N TRP A 297 -1.02 1.95 -36.11
CA TRP A 297 -0.87 0.65 -36.74
C TRP A 297 -1.52 0.61 -38.13
N TYR A 298 -2.76 1.11 -38.27
CA TYR A 298 -3.48 1.12 -39.54
C TYR A 298 -2.81 2.05 -40.57
N GLU A 299 -2.32 3.21 -40.13
CA GLU A 299 -1.58 4.15 -40.98
C GLU A 299 -0.27 3.52 -41.51
N ILE A 300 0.45 2.81 -40.65
CA ILE A 300 1.66 2.07 -41.02
C ILE A 300 1.33 0.96 -42.03
N MET A 301 0.20 0.24 -41.86
CA MET A 301 -0.22 -0.78 -42.83
C MET A 301 -0.47 -0.18 -44.23
N ILE A 302 -1.06 1.01 -44.33
CA ILE A 302 -1.25 1.70 -45.63
C ILE A 302 0.11 1.95 -46.29
N VAL A 303 1.07 2.48 -45.52
CA VAL A 303 2.43 2.74 -46.02
C VAL A 303 3.10 1.46 -46.50
N LEU A 304 2.94 0.35 -45.77
CA LEU A 304 3.49 -0.95 -46.16
C LEU A 304 2.83 -1.50 -47.44
N CYS A 305 1.52 -1.31 -47.64
CA CYS A 305 0.85 -1.66 -48.89
C CYS A 305 1.50 -0.93 -50.08
N GLY A 306 1.87 0.34 -49.92
CA GLY A 306 2.55 1.14 -50.94
C GLY A 306 3.94 0.62 -51.35
N LEU A 307 4.51 -0.34 -50.62
CA LEU A 307 5.79 -0.98 -50.91
C LEU A 307 5.66 -2.36 -51.58
N LEU A 308 4.44 -2.86 -51.77
CA LEU A 308 4.19 -4.14 -52.46
C LEU A 308 4.36 -4.00 -53.97
N VAL A 309 4.40 -5.14 -54.68
CA VAL A 309 4.65 -5.19 -56.14
C VAL A 309 3.63 -4.40 -56.96
N ASP A 310 2.36 -4.35 -56.51
CA ASP A 310 1.30 -3.52 -57.09
C ASP A 310 0.77 -2.50 -56.05
N PRO A 311 1.47 -1.36 -55.87
CA PRO A 311 1.08 -0.35 -54.88
C PRO A 311 -0.29 0.26 -55.15
N LYS A 312 -0.69 0.41 -56.42
CA LYS A 312 -1.94 1.09 -56.78
C LYS A 312 -3.15 0.28 -56.34
N ALA A 313 -3.21 -1.00 -56.72
CA ALA A 313 -4.32 -1.86 -56.33
C ALA A 313 -4.33 -2.15 -54.83
N THR A 314 -3.16 -2.42 -54.23
CA THR A 314 -3.07 -2.77 -52.80
C THR A 314 -3.39 -1.61 -51.86
N VAL A 315 -2.95 -0.38 -52.17
CA VAL A 315 -3.31 0.82 -51.39
C VAL A 315 -4.80 1.13 -51.52
N ALA A 316 -5.36 1.03 -52.72
CA ALA A 316 -6.79 1.27 -52.94
C ALA A 316 -7.66 0.22 -52.23
N SER A 317 -7.30 -1.08 -52.31
CA SER A 317 -7.95 -2.14 -51.53
C SER A 317 -7.82 -1.91 -50.02
N MET A 318 -6.66 -1.47 -49.55
CA MET A 318 -6.47 -1.13 -48.14
C MET A 318 -7.42 -0.01 -47.69
N GLY A 319 -7.61 1.01 -48.53
CA GLY A 319 -8.57 2.09 -48.27
C GLY A 319 -10.00 1.56 -48.06
N VAL A 320 -10.49 0.68 -48.95
CA VAL A 320 -11.82 0.05 -48.80
C VAL A 320 -11.91 -0.75 -47.49
N LEU A 321 -10.88 -1.53 -47.17
CA LEU A 321 -10.86 -2.36 -45.96
C LEU A 321 -10.80 -1.51 -44.68
N ILE A 322 -10.04 -0.41 -44.67
CA ILE A 322 -9.96 0.50 -43.51
C ILE A 322 -11.29 1.20 -43.26
N GLN A 323 -11.99 1.65 -44.31
CA GLN A 323 -13.34 2.20 -44.17
C GLN A 323 -14.30 1.16 -43.61
N THR A 324 -14.15 -0.10 -44.02
CA THR A 324 -14.94 -1.23 -43.53
C THR A 324 -14.65 -1.52 -42.05
N THR A 325 -13.37 -1.62 -41.67
CA THR A 325 -12.94 -1.79 -40.27
C THR A 325 -13.40 -0.62 -39.41
N SER A 326 -13.30 0.61 -39.89
CA SER A 326 -13.73 1.81 -39.15
C SER A 326 -15.23 1.76 -38.85
N LEU A 327 -16.06 1.36 -39.81
CA LEU A 327 -17.50 1.17 -39.60
C LEU A 327 -17.79 0.07 -38.57
N ILE A 328 -17.11 -1.08 -38.67
CA ILE A 328 -17.30 -2.20 -37.73
C ILE A 328 -16.82 -1.81 -36.32
N TYR A 329 -15.71 -1.08 -36.21
CA TYR A 329 -15.08 -0.68 -34.95
C TYR A 329 -15.94 0.29 -34.11
N ILE A 330 -16.90 0.99 -34.71
CA ILE A 330 -17.84 1.87 -33.99
C ILE A 330 -18.58 1.10 -32.88
N PHE A 331 -18.98 -0.14 -33.14
CA PHE A 331 -19.75 -0.91 -32.17
C PHE A 331 -18.93 -1.36 -30.95
N PRO A 332 -17.79 -2.07 -31.09
CA PRO A 332 -16.98 -2.48 -29.95
C PRO A 332 -16.37 -1.30 -29.19
N SER A 333 -15.99 -0.21 -29.87
CA SER A 333 -15.52 1.00 -29.18
C SER A 333 -16.60 1.65 -28.32
N SER A 334 -17.85 1.67 -28.81
CA SER A 334 -19.00 2.18 -28.05
C SER A 334 -19.29 1.33 -26.81
N LEU A 335 -19.22 0.00 -26.93
CA LEU A 335 -19.32 -0.91 -25.77
C LEU A 335 -18.13 -0.73 -24.82
N GLY A 336 -16.92 -0.52 -25.34
CA GLY A 336 -15.71 -0.24 -24.56
C GLY A 336 -15.84 1.03 -23.71
N PHE A 337 -16.45 2.09 -24.24
CA PHE A 337 -16.75 3.30 -23.47
C PHE A 337 -17.86 3.09 -22.42
N ALA A 338 -18.88 2.31 -22.76
CA ALA A 338 -19.95 1.97 -21.84
C ALA A 338 -19.44 1.15 -20.64
N VAL A 339 -18.64 0.09 -20.88
CA VAL A 339 -18.08 -0.73 -19.79
C VAL A 339 -17.08 0.05 -18.94
N SER A 340 -16.27 0.91 -19.55
CA SER A 340 -15.34 1.79 -18.82
C SER A 340 -16.07 2.67 -17.81
N THR A 341 -17.19 3.26 -18.25
CA THR A 341 -18.08 4.05 -17.38
C THR A 341 -18.73 3.19 -16.29
N ARG A 342 -19.32 2.04 -16.64
CA ARG A 342 -19.99 1.15 -15.66
C ARG A 342 -19.01 0.64 -14.61
N VAL A 343 -17.86 0.10 -15.01
CA VAL A 343 -16.82 -0.38 -14.10
C VAL A 343 -16.31 0.75 -13.20
N GLY A 344 -16.05 1.93 -13.75
CA GLY A 344 -15.61 3.09 -12.96
C GLY A 344 -16.66 3.52 -11.93
N ASN A 345 -17.94 3.59 -12.33
CA ASN A 345 -19.03 3.96 -11.42
C ASN A 345 -19.23 2.94 -10.30
N GLU A 346 -19.18 1.63 -10.62
CA GLU A 346 -19.34 0.57 -9.62
C GLU A 346 -18.14 0.49 -8.65
N LEU A 347 -16.91 0.68 -9.14
CA LEU A 347 -15.71 0.74 -8.28
C LEU A 347 -15.72 1.98 -7.38
N GLY A 348 -16.08 3.15 -7.93
CA GLY A 348 -16.22 4.39 -7.16
C GLY A 348 -17.29 4.29 -6.08
N GLY A 349 -18.36 3.54 -6.33
CA GLY A 349 -19.42 3.26 -5.37
C GLY A 349 -19.13 2.13 -4.39
N GLY A 350 -17.90 1.58 -4.37
CA GLY A 350 -17.52 0.50 -3.46
C GLY A 350 -18.18 -0.85 -3.74
N ARG A 351 -18.56 -1.14 -5.00
CA ARG A 351 -19.28 -2.37 -5.41
C ARG A 351 -18.43 -3.23 -6.37
N PRO A 352 -17.36 -3.88 -5.87
CA PRO A 352 -16.41 -4.64 -6.70
C PRO A 352 -17.05 -5.81 -7.46
N GLU A 353 -17.98 -6.55 -6.86
CA GLU A 353 -18.66 -7.66 -7.52
C GLU A 353 -19.55 -7.20 -8.70
N LYS A 354 -20.18 -6.03 -8.60
CA LYS A 354 -20.92 -5.45 -9.73
C LYS A 354 -19.99 -4.98 -10.84
N ALA A 355 -18.85 -4.38 -10.50
CA ALA A 355 -17.83 -4.01 -11.48
C ALA A 355 -17.31 -5.24 -12.25
N LYS A 356 -17.09 -6.36 -11.54
CA LYS A 356 -16.73 -7.65 -12.13
C LYS A 356 -17.81 -8.18 -13.06
N LEU A 357 -19.08 -8.15 -12.62
CA LEU A 357 -20.21 -8.57 -13.45
C LEU A 357 -20.29 -7.74 -14.74
N SER A 358 -20.21 -6.40 -14.65
CA SER A 358 -20.20 -5.52 -15.82
C SER A 358 -19.08 -5.87 -16.80
N ALA A 359 -17.87 -6.17 -16.31
CA ALA A 359 -16.75 -6.55 -17.15
C ALA A 359 -16.96 -7.89 -17.86
N VAL A 360 -17.45 -8.90 -17.15
CA VAL A 360 -17.72 -10.24 -17.71
C VAL A 360 -18.82 -10.18 -18.77
N VAL A 361 -19.94 -9.51 -18.47
CA VAL A 361 -21.06 -9.36 -19.41
C VAL A 361 -20.61 -8.58 -20.65
N ALA A 362 -19.86 -7.49 -20.49
CA ALA A 362 -19.36 -6.71 -21.62
C ALA A 362 -18.42 -7.54 -22.52
N VAL A 363 -17.50 -8.33 -21.95
CA VAL A 363 -16.61 -9.21 -22.73
C VAL A 363 -17.40 -10.26 -23.50
N PHE A 364 -18.43 -10.85 -22.91
CA PHE A 364 -19.30 -11.80 -23.58
C PHE A 364 -20.05 -11.15 -24.76
N VAL A 365 -20.65 -9.97 -24.54
CA VAL A 365 -21.30 -9.20 -25.61
C VAL A 365 -20.31 -8.84 -26.72
N ALA A 366 -19.07 -8.47 -26.37
CA ALA A 366 -18.01 -8.19 -27.33
C ALA A 366 -17.67 -9.39 -28.21
N ALA A 367 -17.60 -10.59 -27.64
CA ALA A 367 -17.36 -11.82 -28.40
C ALA A 367 -18.49 -12.10 -29.40
N MET A 368 -19.75 -11.90 -28.99
CA MET A 368 -20.91 -12.01 -29.88
C MET A 368 -20.87 -10.99 -31.02
N MET A 369 -20.45 -9.76 -30.72
CA MET A 369 -20.25 -8.72 -31.75
C MET A 369 -19.15 -9.09 -32.74
N GLY A 370 -18.03 -9.65 -32.27
CA GLY A 370 -16.96 -10.15 -33.12
C GLY A 370 -17.42 -11.28 -34.05
N LEU A 371 -18.25 -12.20 -33.57
CA LEU A 371 -18.87 -13.26 -34.38
C LEU A 371 -19.79 -12.68 -35.46
N GLY A 372 -20.59 -11.66 -35.09
CA GLY A 372 -21.43 -10.91 -36.04
C GLY A 372 -20.61 -10.21 -37.12
N ALA A 373 -19.55 -9.50 -36.72
CA ALA A 373 -18.63 -8.82 -37.63
C ALA A 373 -17.92 -9.80 -38.58
N THR A 374 -17.49 -10.97 -38.08
CA THR A 374 -16.88 -12.03 -38.88
C THR A 374 -17.84 -12.57 -39.93
N SER A 375 -19.08 -12.84 -39.52
CA SER A 375 -20.14 -13.36 -40.38
C SER A 375 -20.48 -12.35 -41.48
N PHE A 376 -20.61 -11.08 -41.11
CA PHE A 376 -20.83 -9.97 -42.03
C PHE A 376 -19.69 -9.84 -43.05
N ALA A 377 -18.44 -9.74 -42.59
CA ALA A 377 -17.29 -9.56 -43.47
C ALA A 377 -17.09 -10.76 -44.42
N THR A 378 -17.27 -11.98 -43.91
CA THR A 378 -17.15 -13.19 -44.73
C THR A 378 -18.28 -13.29 -45.76
N GLY A 379 -19.52 -12.93 -45.38
CA GLY A 379 -20.69 -12.95 -46.26
C GLY A 379 -20.64 -11.87 -47.35
N MET A 380 -20.05 -10.72 -47.06
CA MET A 380 -19.97 -9.58 -47.98
C MET A 380 -18.73 -9.58 -48.88
N ARG A 381 -17.84 -10.56 -48.77
CA ARG A 381 -16.54 -10.63 -49.47
C ARG A 381 -16.59 -10.29 -50.97
N ASN A 382 -17.63 -10.73 -51.68
CA ASN A 382 -17.75 -10.56 -53.14
C ASN A 382 -18.64 -9.38 -53.56
N LYS A 383 -19.32 -8.71 -52.62
CA LYS A 383 -20.31 -7.67 -52.90
C LYS A 383 -19.87 -6.30 -52.39
N TRP A 384 -19.16 -6.25 -51.27
CA TRP A 384 -18.84 -5.01 -50.57
C TRP A 384 -18.02 -4.03 -51.40
N ALA A 385 -16.92 -4.50 -52.00
CA ALA A 385 -15.99 -3.65 -52.73
C ALA A 385 -16.59 -3.03 -54.01
N ARG A 386 -17.64 -3.66 -54.59
CA ARG A 386 -18.35 -3.15 -55.77
C ARG A 386 -19.12 -1.85 -55.51
N MET A 387 -19.35 -1.51 -54.25
CA MET A 387 -19.92 -0.21 -53.88
C MET A 387 -18.90 0.94 -54.03
N PHE A 388 -17.60 0.62 -54.12
CA PHE A 388 -16.52 1.60 -54.12
C PHE A 388 -15.77 1.65 -55.45
N THR A 389 -15.69 0.54 -56.18
CA THR A 389 -14.93 0.47 -57.44
C THR A 389 -15.37 -0.70 -58.32
N ASP A 390 -15.14 -0.55 -59.63
CA ASP A 390 -15.29 -1.60 -60.64
C ASP A 390 -13.95 -2.24 -61.05
N ASP A 391 -12.82 -1.83 -60.46
CA ASP A 391 -11.50 -2.38 -60.78
C ASP A 391 -11.37 -3.84 -60.31
N ALA A 392 -11.12 -4.74 -61.26
CA ALA A 392 -11.10 -6.17 -61.02
C ALA A 392 -10.04 -6.63 -60.01
N GLU A 393 -8.88 -5.97 -59.96
CA GLU A 393 -7.80 -6.36 -59.04
C GLU A 393 -8.10 -5.86 -57.62
N ILE A 394 -8.64 -4.65 -57.47
CA ILE A 394 -9.09 -4.13 -56.17
C ILE A 394 -10.21 -5.01 -55.60
N LEU A 395 -11.18 -5.42 -56.44
CA LEU A 395 -12.26 -6.33 -56.06
C LEU A 395 -11.71 -7.67 -55.57
N ARG A 396 -10.72 -8.25 -56.29
CA ARG A 396 -10.11 -9.53 -55.95
C ARG A 396 -9.35 -9.48 -54.62
N LEU A 397 -8.48 -8.47 -54.45
CA LEU A 397 -7.69 -8.29 -53.22
C LEU A 397 -8.59 -8.08 -52.01
N THR A 398 -9.62 -7.26 -52.15
CA THR A 398 -10.59 -6.98 -51.08
C THR A 398 -11.41 -8.24 -50.72
N ALA A 399 -11.82 -9.03 -51.70
CA ALA A 399 -12.59 -10.26 -51.47
C ALA A 399 -11.80 -11.34 -50.70
N VAL A 400 -10.48 -11.41 -50.90
CA VAL A 400 -9.63 -12.34 -50.15
C VAL A 400 -9.32 -11.81 -48.74
N ALA A 401 -9.19 -10.50 -48.56
CA ALA A 401 -8.86 -9.90 -47.27
C ALA A 401 -10.06 -9.75 -46.32
N LEU A 402 -11.30 -9.55 -46.82
CA LEU A 402 -12.48 -9.36 -45.96
C LEU A 402 -12.70 -10.48 -44.93
N PRO A 403 -12.59 -11.79 -45.28
CA PRO A 403 -12.68 -12.86 -44.30
C PRO A 403 -11.58 -12.81 -43.23
N ILE A 404 -10.35 -12.41 -43.59
CA ILE A 404 -9.22 -12.26 -42.65
C ILE A 404 -9.50 -11.10 -41.69
N LEU A 405 -9.98 -9.97 -42.21
CA LEU A 405 -10.47 -8.83 -41.43
C LEU A 405 -11.57 -9.28 -40.46
N GLY A 406 -12.55 -10.04 -40.93
CA GLY A 406 -13.60 -10.62 -40.09
C GLY A 406 -13.03 -11.40 -38.91
N LEU A 407 -12.05 -12.29 -39.15
CA LEU A 407 -11.36 -13.02 -38.08
C LEU A 407 -10.59 -12.10 -37.13
N CYS A 408 -10.02 -10.99 -37.61
CA CYS A 408 -9.38 -9.99 -36.75
C CYS A 408 -10.38 -9.40 -35.75
N GLU A 409 -11.64 -9.20 -36.16
CA GLU A 409 -12.69 -8.63 -35.31
C GLU A 409 -13.10 -9.54 -34.13
N LEU A 410 -12.87 -10.86 -34.22
CA LEU A 410 -13.03 -11.77 -33.07
C LEU A 410 -12.09 -11.44 -31.92
N GLY A 411 -10.87 -10.98 -32.24
CA GLY A 411 -9.91 -10.51 -31.23
C GLY A 411 -10.14 -9.04 -30.88
N ASN A 412 -10.37 -8.21 -31.89
CA ASN A 412 -10.51 -6.76 -31.74
C ASN A 412 -11.67 -6.38 -30.81
N CYS A 413 -12.82 -7.04 -30.93
CA CYS A 413 -13.99 -6.71 -30.10
C CYS A 413 -13.73 -6.92 -28.60
N PRO A 414 -13.33 -8.13 -28.12
CA PRO A 414 -12.93 -8.33 -26.72
C PRO A 414 -11.74 -7.48 -26.28
N GLN A 415 -10.76 -7.24 -27.16
CA GLN A 415 -9.60 -6.39 -26.87
C GLN A 415 -10.03 -4.95 -26.55
N THR A 416 -10.86 -4.35 -27.39
CA THR A 416 -11.34 -2.97 -27.25
C THR A 416 -12.18 -2.81 -25.98
N VAL A 417 -13.03 -3.80 -25.68
CA VAL A 417 -13.84 -3.81 -24.45
C VAL A 417 -12.97 -4.02 -23.21
N GLY A 418 -11.98 -4.90 -23.27
CA GLY A 418 -11.02 -5.10 -22.19
C GLY A 418 -10.17 -3.86 -21.90
N CYS A 419 -9.76 -3.11 -22.94
CA CYS A 419 -9.17 -1.78 -22.79
C CYS A 419 -10.12 -0.83 -22.02
N GLY A 420 -11.42 -0.89 -22.29
CA GLY A 420 -12.46 -0.19 -21.55
C GLY A 420 -12.48 -0.56 -20.06
N VAL A 421 -12.46 -1.86 -19.74
CA VAL A 421 -12.42 -2.37 -18.35
C VAL A 421 -11.16 -1.88 -17.60
N LEU A 422 -10.00 -1.92 -18.26
CA LEU A 422 -8.75 -1.44 -17.66
C LEU A 422 -8.75 0.07 -17.46
N ARG A 423 -9.32 0.86 -18.38
CA ARG A 423 -9.51 2.30 -18.19
C ARG A 423 -10.45 2.60 -17.04
N GLY A 424 -11.64 1.97 -16.99
CA GLY A 424 -12.61 2.16 -15.91
C GLY A 424 -12.06 1.81 -14.52
N SER A 425 -11.17 0.81 -14.46
CA SER A 425 -10.45 0.44 -13.23
C SER A 425 -9.21 1.28 -12.94
N ALA A 426 -8.93 2.37 -13.68
CA ALA A 426 -7.76 3.24 -13.55
C ALA A 426 -6.40 2.53 -13.77
N ARG A 427 -6.34 1.64 -14.78
CA ARG A 427 -5.11 0.92 -15.22
C ARG A 427 -4.76 1.11 -16.71
N PRO A 428 -4.75 2.33 -17.26
CA PRO A 428 -4.48 2.54 -18.69
C PRO A 428 -3.07 2.08 -19.11
N SER A 429 -2.10 2.06 -18.19
CA SER A 429 -0.75 1.54 -18.47
C SER A 429 -0.72 0.06 -18.84
N ALA A 430 -1.60 -0.76 -18.25
CA ALA A 430 -1.67 -2.18 -18.57
C ALA A 430 -2.17 -2.38 -20.01
N ALA A 431 -3.21 -1.64 -20.41
CA ALA A 431 -3.73 -1.66 -21.78
C ALA A 431 -2.66 -1.20 -22.79
N ALA A 432 -1.98 -0.08 -22.52
CA ALA A 432 -0.93 0.44 -23.39
C ALA A 432 0.21 -0.56 -23.62
N ASN A 433 0.67 -1.25 -22.56
CA ASN A 433 1.73 -2.24 -22.65
C ASN A 433 1.31 -3.49 -23.45
N ILE A 434 0.07 -3.95 -23.26
CA ILE A 434 -0.48 -5.09 -24.01
C ILE A 434 -0.57 -4.72 -25.50
N ASN A 435 -1.12 -3.55 -25.82
CA ASN A 435 -1.22 -3.08 -27.21
C ASN A 435 0.17 -2.95 -27.86
N LEU A 436 1.13 -2.34 -27.17
CA LEU A 436 2.49 -2.20 -27.69
C LEU A 436 3.13 -3.56 -27.99
N GLY A 437 3.04 -4.51 -27.04
CA GLY A 437 3.59 -5.84 -27.19
C GLY A 437 2.92 -6.65 -28.30
N ALA A 438 1.59 -6.61 -28.38
CA ALA A 438 0.83 -7.40 -29.34
C ALA A 438 0.93 -6.84 -30.77
N PHE A 439 0.65 -5.56 -30.97
CA PHE A 439 0.71 -4.95 -32.30
C PHE A 439 2.17 -4.86 -32.78
N TYR A 440 3.05 -4.22 -32.02
CA TYR A 440 4.40 -3.91 -32.53
C TYR A 440 5.42 -5.03 -32.26
N GLY A 441 5.25 -5.81 -31.18
CA GLY A 441 6.14 -6.92 -30.85
C GLY A 441 5.83 -8.23 -31.59
N VAL A 442 4.56 -8.47 -31.92
CA VAL A 442 4.12 -9.70 -32.62
C VAL A 442 3.60 -9.39 -34.02
N GLY A 443 2.60 -8.53 -34.10
CA GLY A 443 1.93 -8.20 -35.36
C GLY A 443 2.88 -7.68 -36.43
N MET A 444 3.66 -6.63 -36.12
CA MET A 444 4.52 -5.94 -37.10
C MET A 444 5.52 -6.92 -37.74
N PRO A 445 6.30 -7.70 -36.95
CA PRO A 445 7.20 -8.71 -37.50
C PRO A 445 6.50 -9.75 -38.37
N VAL A 446 5.34 -10.26 -37.95
CA VAL A 446 4.58 -11.25 -38.73
C VAL A 446 4.08 -10.64 -40.04
N ALA A 447 3.54 -9.41 -40.00
CA ALA A 447 3.07 -8.69 -41.17
C ALA A 447 4.20 -8.51 -42.20
N VAL A 448 5.33 -7.96 -41.77
CA VAL A 448 6.48 -7.67 -42.64
C VAL A 448 7.12 -8.96 -43.16
N GLY A 449 7.29 -9.96 -42.28
CA GLY A 449 7.87 -11.26 -42.64
C GLY A 449 7.02 -12.00 -43.68
N LEU A 450 5.71 -12.08 -43.47
CA LEU A 450 4.80 -12.73 -44.43
C LEU A 450 4.70 -11.94 -45.74
N ALA A 451 4.54 -10.63 -45.66
CA ALA A 451 4.31 -9.80 -46.85
C ALA A 451 5.54 -9.75 -47.77
N PHE A 452 6.73 -9.52 -47.20
CA PHE A 452 7.95 -9.23 -47.98
C PHE A 452 8.95 -10.39 -48.01
N SER A 453 9.14 -11.12 -46.91
CA SER A 453 10.17 -12.18 -46.86
C SER A 453 9.66 -13.51 -47.42
N LEU A 454 8.41 -13.87 -47.10
CA LEU A 454 7.77 -15.11 -47.56
C LEU A 454 6.89 -14.92 -48.81
N GLY A 455 6.81 -13.70 -49.35
CA GLY A 455 6.11 -13.41 -50.60
C GLY A 455 4.58 -13.58 -50.57
N VAL A 456 3.96 -13.61 -49.39
CA VAL A 456 2.49 -13.71 -49.24
C VAL A 456 1.79 -12.40 -49.66
N GLY A 457 2.54 -11.29 -49.72
CA GLY A 457 2.07 -10.00 -50.20
C GLY A 457 0.97 -9.39 -49.32
N PHE A 458 -0.07 -8.85 -49.95
CA PHE A 458 -1.16 -8.12 -49.28
C PHE A 458 -1.85 -8.91 -48.16
N CYS A 459 -2.10 -10.21 -48.36
CA CYS A 459 -2.69 -11.06 -47.34
C CYS A 459 -1.77 -11.26 -46.13
N GLY A 460 -0.45 -11.21 -46.33
CA GLY A 460 0.54 -11.31 -45.26
C GLY A 460 0.41 -10.17 -44.24
N LEU A 461 0.10 -8.95 -44.71
CA LEU A 461 -0.14 -7.80 -43.84
C LEU A 461 -1.36 -8.00 -42.93
N TRP A 462 -2.47 -8.50 -43.48
CA TRP A 462 -3.69 -8.80 -42.72
C TRP A 462 -3.54 -10.00 -41.77
N LEU A 463 -2.76 -11.01 -42.15
CA LEU A 463 -2.40 -12.11 -41.24
C LEU A 463 -1.52 -11.64 -40.08
N GLY A 464 -0.66 -10.64 -40.30
CA GLY A 464 0.05 -9.94 -39.24
C GLY A 464 -0.89 -9.24 -38.26
N LEU A 465 -1.88 -8.50 -38.76
CA LEU A 465 -2.93 -7.90 -37.92
C LEU A 465 -3.71 -8.98 -37.15
N LEU A 466 -4.07 -10.10 -37.79
CA LEU A 466 -4.74 -11.22 -37.12
C LEU A 466 -3.91 -11.76 -35.96
N SER A 467 -2.60 -11.95 -36.16
CA SER A 467 -1.69 -12.41 -35.10
C SER A 467 -1.61 -11.42 -33.93
N ALA A 468 -1.58 -10.11 -34.22
CA ALA A 468 -1.64 -9.07 -33.19
C ALA A 468 -2.94 -9.15 -32.40
N GLN A 469 -4.08 -9.29 -33.08
CA GLN A 469 -5.40 -9.29 -32.45
C GLN A 469 -5.63 -10.53 -31.58
N VAL A 470 -5.21 -11.71 -32.03
CA VAL A 470 -5.25 -12.94 -31.23
C VAL A 470 -4.38 -12.80 -29.98
N CYS A 471 -3.15 -12.27 -30.14
CA CYS A 471 -2.25 -12.04 -29.02
C CYS A 471 -2.81 -11.03 -28.01
N CYS A 472 -3.30 -9.90 -28.51
CA CYS A 472 -3.84 -8.81 -27.71
C CYS A 472 -5.09 -9.28 -26.94
N ALA A 473 -6.04 -9.93 -27.61
CA ALA A 473 -7.25 -10.45 -26.99
C ALA A 473 -6.94 -11.47 -25.90
N GLY A 474 -6.01 -12.42 -26.14
CA GLY A 474 -5.61 -13.41 -25.15
C GLY A 474 -5.01 -12.77 -23.88
N LEU A 475 -4.11 -11.79 -24.05
CA LEU A 475 -3.51 -11.07 -22.93
C LEU A 475 -4.52 -10.18 -22.20
N MET A 476 -5.42 -9.53 -22.94
CA MET A 476 -6.44 -8.67 -22.37
C MET A 476 -7.43 -9.48 -21.52
N LEU A 477 -7.95 -10.59 -22.06
CA LEU A 477 -8.83 -11.52 -21.34
C LEU A 477 -8.15 -12.10 -20.10
N TYR A 478 -6.85 -12.43 -20.20
CA TYR A 478 -6.08 -12.88 -19.06
C TYR A 478 -6.04 -11.84 -17.94
N VAL A 479 -5.66 -10.59 -18.25
CA VAL A 479 -5.56 -9.52 -17.23
C VAL A 479 -6.94 -9.16 -16.65
N VAL A 480 -8.00 -9.14 -17.47
CA VAL A 480 -9.36 -8.89 -16.98
C VAL A 480 -9.84 -10.04 -16.08
N GLY A 481 -9.67 -11.29 -16.52
CA GLY A 481 -10.12 -12.49 -15.79
C GLY A 481 -9.39 -12.73 -14.47
N THR A 482 -8.21 -12.16 -14.30
CA THR A 482 -7.39 -12.30 -13.09
C THR A 482 -7.36 -11.02 -12.23
N THR A 483 -8.19 -10.03 -12.57
CA THR A 483 -8.29 -8.78 -11.81
C THR A 483 -8.83 -9.04 -10.40
N ASP A 484 -8.12 -8.55 -9.39
CA ASP A 484 -8.61 -8.41 -8.01
C ASP A 484 -9.48 -7.16 -7.90
N TRP A 485 -10.79 -7.38 -7.86
CA TRP A 485 -11.81 -6.33 -7.87
C TRP A 485 -11.91 -5.59 -6.54
N GLU A 486 -11.70 -6.28 -5.41
CA GLU A 486 -11.66 -5.67 -4.08
C GLU A 486 -10.50 -4.68 -3.96
N PHE A 487 -9.32 -5.09 -4.42
CA PHE A 487 -8.16 -4.19 -4.48
C PHE A 487 -8.42 -2.98 -5.41
N GLN A 488 -9.09 -3.18 -6.56
CA GLN A 488 -9.46 -2.05 -7.43
C GLN A 488 -10.43 -1.08 -6.76
N ALA A 489 -11.40 -1.56 -5.98
CA ALA A 489 -12.35 -0.72 -5.25
C ALA A 489 -11.64 0.11 -4.18
N CYS A 490 -10.74 -0.51 -3.39
CA CYS A 490 -9.90 0.21 -2.42
C CYS A 490 -9.05 1.30 -3.09
N ARG A 491 -8.43 1.00 -4.24
CA ARG A 491 -7.64 2.00 -4.98
C ARG A 491 -8.50 3.14 -5.52
N SER A 492 -9.73 2.83 -5.96
CA SER A 492 -10.68 3.85 -6.41
C SER A 492 -10.99 4.86 -5.30
N HIS A 493 -11.17 4.39 -4.07
CA HIS A 493 -11.39 5.26 -2.90
C HIS A 493 -10.21 6.23 -2.67
N VAL A 494 -8.96 5.79 -2.82
CA VAL A 494 -7.79 6.67 -2.68
C VAL A 494 -7.79 7.75 -3.75
N LEU A 495 -8.08 7.38 -5.00
CA LEU A 495 -8.13 8.32 -6.14
C LEU A 495 -9.21 9.39 -5.96
N THR A 496 -10.35 9.04 -5.35
CA THR A 496 -11.46 9.97 -5.14
C THR A 496 -11.33 10.84 -3.88
N CYS A 497 -10.45 10.49 -2.93
CA CYS A 497 -10.22 11.27 -1.71
C CYS A 497 -9.15 12.37 -1.83
N THR A 498 -8.19 12.27 -2.75
CA THR A 498 -6.96 13.09 -2.74
C THR A 498 -7.04 14.55 -3.23
N VAL A 499 -8.20 15.24 -3.21
CA VAL A 499 -8.27 16.67 -3.62
C VAL A 499 -9.00 17.54 -2.58
N GLY A 500 -8.56 17.45 -1.32
CA GLY A 500 -9.02 18.30 -0.22
C GLY A 500 -7.88 18.99 0.50
N THR A 501 -7.01 19.73 -0.20
CA THR A 501 -5.95 20.51 0.46
C THR A 501 -6.47 21.70 1.27
N GLU A 502 -7.74 22.07 1.17
CA GLU A 502 -8.36 23.11 2.02
C GLU A 502 -8.95 22.54 3.32
N SER A 503 -9.27 21.23 3.34
CA SER A 503 -9.81 20.55 4.53
C SER A 503 -8.76 20.33 5.62
N PHE A 504 -7.48 20.30 5.24
CA PHE A 504 -6.36 20.08 6.16
C PHE A 504 -5.90 21.36 6.86
N GLU A 505 -6.19 22.54 6.30
CA GLU A 505 -5.86 23.84 6.91
C GLU A 505 -7.01 24.40 7.76
N ALA A 506 -8.27 24.18 7.38
CA ALA A 506 -9.42 24.54 8.23
C ALA A 506 -9.50 23.68 9.50
N ALA A 507 -9.05 22.42 9.43
CA ALA A 507 -8.95 21.52 10.58
C ALA A 507 -7.82 21.90 11.57
N LYS A 508 -6.99 22.91 11.28
CA LYS A 508 -5.98 23.40 12.24
C LYS A 508 -6.51 24.40 13.27
N ARG A 509 -7.79 24.81 13.21
CA ARG A 509 -8.38 25.70 14.23
C ARG A 509 -8.96 24.87 15.40
N PRO A 510 -8.49 25.07 16.64
CA PRO A 510 -9.02 24.36 17.80
C PRO A 510 -10.47 24.78 18.06
N GLY A 511 -11.41 23.83 17.99
CA GLY A 511 -12.82 24.05 18.33
C GLY A 511 -13.86 23.32 17.47
N ASN A 512 -13.55 22.94 16.22
CA ASN A 512 -14.55 22.38 15.29
C ASN A 512 -14.36 20.89 14.90
N TYR A 513 -13.44 20.17 15.55
CA TYR A 513 -13.16 18.76 15.23
C TYR A 513 -14.33 17.80 15.53
N GLY A 514 -15.16 18.11 16.53
CA GLY A 514 -16.27 17.25 16.94
C GLY A 514 -17.49 17.31 16.01
N ALA A 515 -17.77 18.47 15.42
CA ALA A 515 -18.99 18.69 14.63
C ALA A 515 -18.89 18.14 13.19
N PHE A 516 -17.69 18.11 12.60
CA PHE A 516 -17.50 17.65 11.21
C PHE A 516 -17.54 16.13 11.08
N VAL A 517 -17.23 15.40 12.16
CA VAL A 517 -17.19 13.93 12.20
C VAL A 517 -18.58 13.34 12.54
N SER A 518 -19.45 14.07 13.24
CA SER A 518 -20.80 13.59 13.57
C SER A 518 -21.77 13.69 12.39
N ASP A 519 -21.66 14.71 11.53
CA ASP A 519 -22.61 14.92 10.43
C ASP A 519 -22.41 13.93 9.26
N GLN A 520 -21.20 13.42 9.02
CA GLN A 520 -20.95 12.41 7.96
C GLN A 520 -21.24 10.96 8.41
N ALA A 521 -21.19 10.67 9.71
CA ALA A 521 -21.51 9.35 10.24
C ALA A 521 -23.04 9.07 10.26
N ALA A 522 -23.86 10.12 10.21
CA ALA A 522 -25.31 10.02 10.26
C ALA A 522 -25.97 9.54 8.94
N GLU A 523 -25.30 9.71 7.78
CA GLU A 523 -25.90 9.38 6.48
C GLU A 523 -25.65 7.94 6.02
N ASN A 524 -24.65 7.21 6.54
CA ASN A 524 -24.41 5.82 6.14
C ASN A 524 -23.41 5.06 7.07
N PRO A 525 -23.85 4.05 7.86
CA PRO A 525 -23.03 3.42 8.91
C PRO A 525 -21.89 2.50 8.39
N SER A 526 -21.78 2.30 7.07
CA SER A 526 -20.71 1.50 6.44
C SER A 526 -19.37 2.25 6.25
N TYR A 527 -19.30 3.54 6.60
CA TYR A 527 -18.17 4.43 6.26
C TYR A 527 -17.30 4.88 7.46
N ALA A 528 -17.46 4.27 8.64
CA ALA A 528 -16.81 4.73 9.88
C ALA A 528 -15.33 4.32 10.05
N ILE A 529 -14.58 4.03 8.98
CA ILE A 529 -13.17 3.57 9.05
C ILE A 529 -12.28 4.35 8.07
N ALA A 530 -12.02 5.63 8.36
CA ALA A 530 -10.82 6.35 7.89
C ALA A 530 -10.81 7.71 8.62
N PRO A 531 -9.84 7.98 9.52
CA PRO A 531 -8.57 8.53 9.02
C PRO A 531 -7.36 8.35 9.99
N VAL A 532 -6.40 7.46 9.71
CA VAL A 532 -5.01 7.60 10.22
C VAL A 532 -4.04 6.92 9.25
N ILE A 533 -3.94 7.39 8.00
CA ILE A 533 -2.96 6.84 7.04
C ILE A 533 -2.35 7.99 6.22
N LEU A 534 -1.01 8.09 6.30
CA LEU A 534 -0.05 8.78 5.43
C LEU A 534 0.43 10.20 5.79
N ALA A 535 1.58 10.22 6.47
CA ALA A 535 2.66 11.15 6.16
C ALA A 535 3.76 10.41 5.37
N SER A 536 3.79 10.51 4.04
CA SER A 536 4.99 10.49 3.17
C SER A 536 4.64 10.33 1.67
N PRO A 537 5.43 10.91 0.75
CA PRO A 537 5.03 11.15 -0.63
C PRO A 537 5.07 9.91 -1.53
N LEU A 538 4.00 9.75 -2.31
CA LEU A 538 3.81 8.75 -3.38
C LEU A 538 4.93 8.83 -4.45
N ARG A 539 5.86 7.87 -4.47
CA ARG A 539 6.66 7.55 -5.67
C ARG A 539 6.00 6.41 -6.46
N PRO A 540 5.98 6.48 -7.80
CA PRO A 540 5.44 5.43 -8.65
C PRO A 540 6.26 4.13 -8.52
N PRO A 541 5.69 2.95 -8.86
CA PRO A 541 6.44 1.70 -8.94
C PRO A 541 7.56 1.83 -10.00
N PRO A 542 8.66 1.04 -9.91
CA PRO A 542 9.76 1.13 -10.86
C PRO A 542 9.25 0.83 -12.27
N SER A 543 9.29 1.84 -13.13
CA SER A 543 9.01 1.75 -14.55
C SER A 543 10.04 0.82 -15.20
N PHE A 544 9.57 -0.14 -16.00
CA PHE A 544 10.40 -0.66 -17.09
C PHE A 544 10.74 0.54 -17.97
N LYS A 545 11.98 1.04 -17.88
CA LYS A 545 12.49 2.09 -18.75
C LYS A 545 12.71 1.51 -20.14
N TRP A 546 11.65 1.42 -20.93
CA TRP A 546 11.78 1.58 -22.37
C TRP A 546 11.69 3.07 -22.64
N THR A 547 12.81 3.69 -23.02
CA THR A 547 12.81 5.08 -23.49
C THR A 547 12.12 5.09 -24.86
N ILE A 548 10.81 5.32 -24.86
CA ILE A 548 9.91 5.28 -26.03
C ILE A 548 10.34 6.28 -27.12
N SER A 549 11.13 7.29 -26.77
CA SER A 549 11.58 8.36 -27.69
C SER A 549 12.50 7.87 -28.83
N SER A 550 13.09 6.67 -28.76
CA SER A 550 14.00 6.18 -29.81
C SER A 550 13.38 5.18 -30.79
N LEU A 551 12.33 4.43 -30.42
CA LEU A 551 11.87 3.30 -31.25
C LEU A 551 10.96 3.69 -32.42
N VAL A 552 10.13 4.72 -32.29
CA VAL A 552 9.13 5.06 -33.32
C VAL A 552 9.74 5.81 -34.51
N VAL A 553 10.79 6.62 -34.28
CA VAL A 553 11.46 7.38 -35.35
C VAL A 553 12.67 6.63 -35.92
N SER A 554 13.37 5.81 -35.11
CA SER A 554 14.60 5.15 -35.55
C SER A 554 14.40 3.83 -36.31
N SER A 555 13.21 3.20 -36.24
CA SER A 555 13.00 1.87 -36.84
C SER A 555 12.45 1.91 -38.27
N CYS A 556 11.69 2.94 -38.64
CA CYS A 556 11.05 3.02 -39.96
C CYS A 556 11.90 3.75 -41.03
N PHE A 557 12.80 4.67 -40.64
CA PHE A 557 13.58 5.46 -41.60
C PHE A 557 14.84 4.80 -42.19
N PRO A 558 15.58 3.92 -41.48
CA PRO A 558 16.75 3.26 -42.07
C PRO A 558 16.39 2.15 -43.05
N PHE A 559 15.19 1.55 -42.94
CA PHE A 559 14.75 0.46 -43.80
C PHE A 559 14.31 0.95 -45.19
N ALA A 560 13.57 2.05 -45.27
CA ALA A 560 13.22 2.69 -46.55
C ALA A 560 14.46 3.16 -47.34
N ARG A 561 15.52 3.61 -46.65
CA ARG A 561 16.80 3.93 -47.30
C ARG A 561 17.56 2.71 -47.80
N ARG A 562 17.46 1.54 -47.15
CA ARG A 562 18.08 0.29 -47.64
C ARG A 562 17.33 -0.33 -48.82
N VAL A 563 15.99 -0.24 -48.85
CA VAL A 563 15.20 -0.77 -49.97
C VAL A 563 15.31 0.13 -51.21
N SER A 564 15.40 1.46 -51.05
CA SER A 564 15.67 2.38 -52.16
C SER A 564 17.11 2.31 -52.70
N ALA A 565 18.09 1.86 -51.90
CA ALA A 565 19.47 1.68 -52.34
C ALA A 565 19.70 0.34 -53.08
N SER A 566 18.82 -0.65 -52.88
CA SER A 566 18.91 -1.97 -53.54
C SER A 566 18.30 -2.01 -54.95
N THR A 567 17.65 -0.93 -55.41
CA THR A 567 16.98 -0.86 -56.72
C THR A 567 17.65 0.06 -57.73
N LYS A 568 18.83 0.63 -57.41
CA LYS A 568 19.64 1.40 -58.36
C LYS A 568 21.09 0.96 -58.33
N GLY A 569 21.47 0.13 -59.30
CA GLY A 569 22.87 -0.03 -59.73
C GLY A 569 23.45 -1.41 -59.49
N SER A 570 23.14 -2.36 -60.38
CA SER A 570 24.12 -3.37 -60.81
C SER A 570 23.61 -4.06 -62.07
N THR A 571 24.17 -3.66 -63.21
CA THR A 571 24.19 -4.45 -64.45
C THR A 571 24.97 -5.75 -64.20
N PHE A 572 24.30 -6.90 -64.25
CA PHE A 572 24.93 -8.20 -64.54
C PHE A 572 23.95 -9.05 -65.39
N PRO A 573 24.45 -9.81 -66.38
CA PRO A 573 23.63 -10.48 -67.39
C PRO A 573 23.19 -11.89 -66.95
N ALA A 574 22.23 -12.45 -67.69
CA ALA A 574 21.64 -13.79 -67.60
C ALA A 574 20.35 -13.93 -66.75
N ALA A 575 19.27 -13.32 -67.24
CA ALA A 575 17.89 -13.67 -66.88
C ALA A 575 17.13 -14.13 -68.13
N SER A 576 17.15 -15.43 -68.41
CA SER A 576 16.24 -16.05 -69.40
C SER A 576 15.71 -17.43 -68.97
N GLY A 577 16.14 -17.97 -67.81
CA GLY A 577 15.67 -19.27 -67.29
C GLY A 577 14.73 -19.22 -66.07
N ILE A 578 14.66 -18.08 -65.38
CA ILE A 578 13.91 -17.94 -64.11
C ILE A 578 12.54 -17.28 -64.33
N GLU A 579 12.39 -16.38 -65.30
CA GLU A 579 11.09 -15.77 -65.65
C GLU A 579 10.09 -16.80 -66.22
N PHE A 580 10.57 -17.85 -66.91
CA PHE A 580 9.70 -18.89 -67.46
C PHE A 580 9.10 -19.80 -66.38
N ARG A 581 9.80 -20.06 -65.27
CA ARG A 581 9.29 -20.90 -64.17
C ARG A 581 8.30 -20.16 -63.25
N ILE A 582 8.36 -18.84 -63.18
CA ILE A 582 7.41 -18.02 -62.39
C ILE A 582 6.09 -17.79 -63.16
N GLN A 583 6.12 -17.76 -64.49
CA GLN A 583 4.90 -17.73 -65.29
C GLN A 583 4.17 -19.09 -65.34
N GLN A 584 4.89 -20.21 -65.25
CA GLN A 584 4.27 -21.55 -65.26
C GLN A 584 3.59 -21.91 -63.92
N ALA A 585 4.06 -21.35 -62.79
CA ALA A 585 3.41 -21.50 -61.47
C ALA A 585 2.12 -20.66 -61.31
N LYS A 586 1.78 -19.80 -62.28
CA LYS A 586 0.50 -19.06 -62.33
C LYS A 586 -0.66 -19.88 -62.92
N GLN A 587 -0.39 -21.06 -63.49
CA GLN A 587 -1.42 -21.91 -64.11
C GLN A 587 -1.85 -23.13 -63.27
N ASP A 588 -1.02 -23.59 -62.33
CA ASP A 588 -1.36 -24.71 -61.46
C ASP A 588 -1.73 -24.22 -60.06
N GLY A 589 -2.92 -24.60 -59.58
CA GLY A 589 -3.58 -24.15 -58.33
C GLY A 589 -2.85 -24.42 -57.01
N CYS A 590 -1.60 -23.97 -56.86
CA CYS A 590 -0.74 -24.20 -55.70
C CYS A 590 -0.73 -23.05 -54.67
N THR A 591 -1.59 -22.03 -54.85
CA THR A 591 -1.73 -20.88 -53.92
C THR A 591 -2.52 -21.23 -52.65
N VAL A 592 -3.32 -22.31 -52.66
CA VAL A 592 -4.17 -22.69 -51.51
C VAL A 592 -3.42 -23.55 -50.47
N SER A 593 -2.35 -24.26 -50.88
CA SER A 593 -1.60 -25.19 -50.01
C SER A 593 -0.57 -24.46 -49.12
N MET A 594 0.20 -23.52 -49.67
CA MET A 594 1.13 -22.68 -48.89
C MET A 594 0.42 -21.76 -47.88
N GLY A 595 -0.79 -21.28 -48.21
CA GLY A 595 -1.61 -20.48 -47.31
C GLY A 595 -1.98 -21.22 -46.02
N ARG A 596 -2.27 -22.53 -46.08
CA ARG A 596 -2.61 -23.32 -44.88
C ARG A 596 -1.40 -23.54 -43.96
N VAL A 597 -0.22 -23.76 -44.54
CA VAL A 597 1.03 -23.95 -43.77
C VAL A 597 1.50 -22.64 -43.15
N ALA A 598 1.42 -21.52 -43.88
CA ALA A 598 1.76 -20.19 -43.35
C ALA A 598 0.77 -19.73 -42.27
N VAL A 599 -0.52 -19.99 -42.43
CA VAL A 599 -1.55 -19.74 -41.39
C VAL A 599 -1.28 -20.62 -40.16
N GLY A 600 -0.96 -21.91 -40.35
CA GLY A 600 -0.58 -22.80 -39.25
C GLY A 600 0.66 -22.31 -38.49
N ALA A 601 1.70 -21.89 -39.20
CA ALA A 601 2.94 -21.37 -38.59
C ALA A 601 2.72 -20.04 -37.85
N ALA A 602 1.89 -19.13 -38.38
CA ALA A 602 1.53 -17.88 -37.73
C ALA A 602 0.69 -18.11 -36.47
N VAL A 603 -0.26 -19.07 -36.49
CA VAL A 603 -1.06 -19.45 -35.33
C VAL A 603 -0.19 -20.11 -34.25
N VAL A 604 0.74 -20.98 -34.61
CA VAL A 604 1.67 -21.61 -33.67
C VAL A 604 2.63 -20.59 -33.05
N SER A 605 3.13 -19.64 -33.85
CA SER A 605 4.02 -18.57 -33.36
C SER A 605 3.27 -17.60 -32.43
N ALA A 606 2.04 -17.22 -32.79
CA ALA A 606 1.18 -16.41 -31.93
C ALA A 606 0.84 -17.15 -30.64
N ALA A 607 0.49 -18.44 -30.69
CA ALA A 607 0.22 -19.25 -29.52
C ALA A 607 1.42 -19.40 -28.59
N ALA A 608 2.63 -19.58 -29.15
CA ALA A 608 3.87 -19.65 -28.37
C ALA A 608 4.18 -18.32 -27.67
N VAL A 609 4.01 -17.18 -28.35
CA VAL A 609 4.21 -15.86 -27.75
C VAL A 609 3.13 -15.56 -26.70
N CYS A 610 1.87 -15.93 -26.96
CA CYS A 610 0.80 -15.86 -25.96
C CYS A 610 1.10 -16.72 -24.74
N ALA A 611 1.67 -17.91 -24.91
CA ALA A 611 2.02 -18.80 -23.80
C ALA A 611 3.16 -18.22 -22.96
N VAL A 612 4.20 -17.66 -23.59
CA VAL A 612 5.32 -17.01 -22.89
C VAL A 612 4.84 -15.74 -22.19
N ALA A 613 4.04 -14.91 -22.84
CA ALA A 613 3.48 -13.70 -22.24
C ALA A 613 2.49 -14.06 -21.11
N ALA A 614 1.64 -15.07 -21.28
CA ALA A 614 0.78 -15.59 -20.20
C ALA A 614 1.60 -16.17 -19.05
N LEU A 615 2.74 -16.83 -19.29
CA LEU A 615 3.64 -17.32 -18.24
C LEU A 615 4.32 -16.16 -17.51
N VAL A 616 4.77 -15.13 -18.21
CA VAL A 616 5.40 -13.94 -17.61
C VAL A 616 4.37 -13.15 -16.80
N VAL A 617 3.16 -12.93 -17.33
CA VAL A 617 2.09 -12.23 -16.59
C VAL A 617 1.60 -13.12 -15.44
N ARG A 618 1.47 -14.44 -15.60
CA ARG A 618 1.15 -15.38 -14.49
C ARG A 618 2.20 -15.38 -13.41
N HIS A 619 3.48 -15.32 -13.77
CA HIS A 619 4.57 -15.17 -12.81
C HIS A 619 4.47 -13.81 -12.10
N HIS A 620 4.19 -12.73 -12.83
CA HIS A 620 4.04 -11.39 -12.27
C HIS A 620 2.81 -11.26 -11.36
N MET A 621 1.70 -11.92 -11.72
CA MET A 621 0.47 -11.94 -10.95
C MET A 621 0.55 -12.82 -9.72
N LYS A 622 1.25 -13.97 -9.81
CA LYS A 622 1.61 -14.76 -8.64
C LYS A 622 2.44 -13.92 -7.67
N ASN A 623 3.40 -13.14 -8.17
CA ASN A 623 4.19 -12.23 -7.35
C ASN A 623 3.39 -11.03 -6.82
N SER A 624 2.41 -10.52 -7.57
CA SER A 624 1.52 -9.44 -7.13
C SER A 624 0.52 -9.92 -6.06
N GLY A 625 -0.02 -11.13 -6.19
CA GLY A 625 -0.91 -11.74 -5.19
C GLY A 625 -0.17 -12.09 -3.91
N LYS A 626 1.05 -12.62 -4.01
CA LYS A 626 1.97 -12.80 -2.88
C LYS A 626 2.25 -11.47 -2.16
N TRP A 627 2.57 -10.42 -2.91
CA TRP A 627 2.78 -9.09 -2.33
C TRP A 627 1.52 -8.52 -1.67
N ALA A 628 0.34 -8.70 -2.28
CA ALA A 628 -0.93 -8.31 -1.70
C ALA A 628 -1.19 -9.05 -0.37
N ARG A 629 -0.87 -10.36 -0.30
CA ARG A 629 -0.96 -11.13 0.94
C ARG A 629 -0.03 -10.60 2.02
N ALA A 630 1.23 -10.29 1.69
CA ALA A 630 2.17 -9.68 2.63
C ALA A 630 1.65 -8.35 3.17
N MET A 631 1.11 -7.48 2.32
CA MET A 631 0.52 -6.21 2.73
C MET A 631 -0.77 -6.39 3.55
N ALA A 632 -1.57 -7.41 3.26
CA ALA A 632 -2.76 -7.73 4.05
C ALA A 632 -2.38 -8.17 5.47
N ILE A 633 -1.37 -9.04 5.61
CA ILE A 633 -0.83 -9.45 6.92
C ILE A 633 -0.31 -8.22 7.70
N LEU A 634 0.41 -7.33 7.01
CA LEU A 634 0.92 -6.09 7.63
C LEU A 634 -0.21 -5.20 8.15
N ARG A 635 -1.23 -4.95 7.33
CA ARG A 635 -2.38 -4.10 7.70
C ARG A 635 -3.20 -4.69 8.84
N GLU A 636 -3.48 -5.99 8.79
CA GLU A 636 -4.20 -6.69 9.86
C GLU A 636 -3.39 -6.63 11.17
N PHE A 637 -2.07 -6.80 11.09
CA PHE A 637 -1.19 -6.69 12.24
C PHE A 637 -1.15 -5.27 12.82
N GLU A 638 -1.05 -4.26 11.97
CA GLU A 638 -1.08 -2.84 12.36
C GLU A 638 -2.40 -2.48 13.04
N GLU A 639 -3.54 -2.86 12.46
CA GLU A 639 -4.87 -2.61 13.01
C GLU A 639 -5.04 -3.27 14.39
N LYS A 640 -4.65 -4.54 14.53
CA LYS A 640 -4.73 -5.27 15.81
C LYS A 640 -3.77 -4.70 16.85
N CYS A 641 -2.60 -4.20 16.45
CA CYS A 641 -1.66 -3.50 17.33
C CYS A 641 -2.10 -2.07 17.69
N GLY A 642 -3.17 -1.57 17.07
CA GLY A 642 -3.66 -0.21 17.24
C GLY A 642 -3.93 0.17 18.70
N THR A 643 -3.26 1.25 19.12
CA THR A 643 -3.33 1.83 20.48
C THR A 643 -3.84 3.28 20.43
N PRO A 644 -5.10 3.52 20.01
CA PRO A 644 -5.67 4.86 20.05
C PRO A 644 -5.72 5.38 21.49
N ILE A 645 -5.69 6.70 21.68
CA ILE A 645 -5.62 7.32 23.01
C ILE A 645 -6.72 6.84 23.96
N ALA A 646 -7.94 6.64 23.46
CA ALA A 646 -9.04 6.08 24.27
C ALA A 646 -8.71 4.69 24.85
N LYS A 647 -8.10 3.80 24.05
CA LYS A 647 -7.69 2.47 24.51
C LYS A 647 -6.54 2.57 25.53
N LEU A 648 -5.59 3.47 25.31
CA LEU A 648 -4.48 3.69 26.26
C LEU A 648 -4.97 4.22 27.61
N ARG A 649 -5.98 5.10 27.63
CA ARG A 649 -6.63 5.54 28.87
C ARG A 649 -7.27 4.37 29.61
N GLN A 650 -7.98 3.48 28.90
CA GLN A 650 -8.54 2.26 29.49
C GLN A 650 -7.46 1.33 30.06
N VAL A 651 -6.32 1.20 29.38
CA VAL A 651 -5.17 0.43 29.90
C VAL A 651 -4.61 1.05 31.17
N ALA A 652 -4.47 2.38 31.22
CA ALA A 652 -4.00 3.09 32.42
C ALA A 652 -5.00 3.01 33.58
N ASP A 653 -6.30 3.10 33.31
CA ASP A 653 -7.36 2.92 34.31
C ASP A 653 -7.32 1.49 34.87
N ALA A 654 -7.22 0.48 34.01
CA ALA A 654 -7.08 -0.92 34.41
C ALA A 654 -5.80 -1.16 35.22
N MET A 655 -4.67 -0.55 34.84
CA MET A 655 -3.43 -0.60 35.62
C MET A 655 -3.65 -0.06 37.03
N THR A 656 -4.32 1.10 37.15
CA THR A 656 -4.63 1.72 38.45
C THR A 656 -5.50 0.80 39.31
N VAL A 657 -6.51 0.16 38.73
CA VAL A 657 -7.39 -0.81 39.42
C VAL A 657 -6.60 -2.01 39.93
N GLU A 658 -5.77 -2.61 39.08
CA GLU A 658 -4.94 -3.75 39.47
C GLU A 658 -3.92 -3.38 40.55
N MET A 659 -3.39 -2.14 40.54
CA MET A 659 -2.52 -1.63 41.60
C MET A 659 -3.24 -1.58 42.94
N HIS A 660 -4.47 -1.06 42.98
CA HIS A 660 -5.28 -1.07 44.19
C HIS A 660 -5.55 -2.50 44.68
N ALA A 661 -5.90 -3.42 43.78
CA ALA A 661 -6.18 -4.81 44.11
C ALA A 661 -4.95 -5.54 44.68
N GLY A 662 -3.76 -5.31 44.09
CA GLY A 662 -2.50 -5.91 44.56
C GLY A 662 -2.01 -5.37 45.91
N LEU A 663 -2.39 -4.15 46.28
CA LEU A 663 -2.13 -3.58 47.61
C LEU A 663 -3.19 -3.96 48.66
N ALA A 664 -4.39 -4.35 48.23
CA ALA A 664 -5.49 -4.69 49.14
C ALA A 664 -5.24 -6.01 49.88
N SER A 665 -4.66 -7.01 49.21
CA SER A 665 -4.36 -8.32 49.81
C SER A 665 -3.29 -9.08 49.02
N GLU A 666 -2.59 -10.01 49.67
CA GLU A 666 -1.65 -10.90 48.99
C GLU A 666 -2.38 -11.78 47.96
N GLY A 667 -1.93 -11.75 46.70
CA GLY A 667 -2.60 -12.44 45.60
C GLY A 667 -3.88 -11.76 45.07
N GLY A 668 -4.22 -10.55 45.53
CA GLY A 668 -5.41 -9.82 45.09
C GLY A 668 -5.38 -9.35 43.62
N SER A 669 -4.20 -9.32 43.00
CA SER A 669 -3.98 -8.99 41.59
C SER A 669 -2.87 -9.86 41.01
N LYS A 670 -2.76 -9.88 39.67
CA LYS A 670 -1.54 -10.36 39.00
C LYS A 670 -0.35 -9.42 39.20
N LEU A 671 -0.59 -8.14 39.50
CA LEU A 671 0.40 -7.24 40.05
C LEU A 671 0.70 -7.64 41.49
N LYS A 672 1.95 -8.02 41.77
CA LYS A 672 2.32 -8.48 43.12
C LYS A 672 2.33 -7.33 44.13
N MET A 673 2.69 -6.12 43.68
CA MET A 673 2.77 -4.92 44.54
C MET A 673 3.54 -5.22 45.83
N LEU A 674 4.77 -5.72 45.68
CA LEU A 674 5.63 -6.19 46.75
C LEU A 674 6.08 -5.02 47.64
N ILE A 675 6.00 -5.23 48.95
CA ILE A 675 6.49 -4.29 49.95
C ILE A 675 7.99 -4.42 50.01
N SER A 676 8.71 -3.33 49.78
CA SER A 676 10.17 -3.34 49.69
C SER A 676 10.90 -3.23 51.03
N TYR A 677 10.18 -2.81 52.07
CA TYR A 677 10.78 -2.39 53.35
C TYR A 677 11.76 -1.22 53.24
N VAL A 678 11.80 -0.54 52.09
CA VAL A 678 12.48 0.75 51.93
C VAL A 678 11.52 1.84 52.38
N ASP A 679 11.78 2.35 53.56
CA ASP A 679 11.02 3.44 54.17
C ASP A 679 11.78 4.77 54.27
N ASN A 680 13.10 4.72 54.13
CA ASN A 680 13.95 5.90 54.05
C ASN A 680 14.69 5.96 52.71
N LEU A 681 14.17 6.76 51.77
CA LEU A 681 14.84 7.01 50.51
C LEU A 681 15.99 8.02 50.68
N PRO A 682 17.05 7.94 49.84
CA PRO A 682 18.18 8.85 49.96
C PRO A 682 17.78 10.31 49.76
N THR A 683 18.26 11.20 50.62
CA THR A 683 18.02 12.65 50.57
C THR A 683 19.13 13.42 49.86
N GLY A 684 20.25 12.73 49.69
CA GLY A 684 21.48 13.25 49.13
C GLY A 684 22.38 13.98 50.12
N ASP A 685 22.05 13.92 51.41
CA ASP A 685 22.91 14.34 52.54
C ASP A 685 23.91 13.25 52.96
N GLU A 686 23.77 12.02 52.43
CA GLU A 686 24.54 10.86 52.83
C GLU A 686 26.05 11.06 52.60
N LYS A 687 26.85 10.58 53.55
CA LYS A 687 28.31 10.66 53.55
C LYS A 687 28.89 9.30 53.93
N GLY A 688 30.02 8.95 53.34
CA GLY A 688 30.75 7.73 53.66
C GLY A 688 30.99 6.83 52.47
N LEU A 689 31.63 5.70 52.73
CA LEU A 689 31.95 4.68 51.74
C LEU A 689 30.93 3.55 51.81
N PHE A 690 30.27 3.29 50.68
CA PHE A 690 29.28 2.24 50.55
C PHE A 690 29.58 1.34 49.37
N TYR A 691 29.22 0.07 49.50
CA TYR A 691 29.38 -0.93 48.47
C TYR A 691 28.03 -1.30 47.86
N ALA A 692 28.05 -1.75 46.61
CA ALA A 692 26.92 -2.44 46.02
C ALA A 692 27.36 -3.69 45.24
N LEU A 693 26.47 -4.68 45.27
CA LEU A 693 26.55 -5.91 44.50
C LEU A 693 25.28 -5.98 43.64
N ASP A 694 25.43 -5.97 42.33
CA ASP A 694 24.33 -6.08 41.37
C ASP A 694 24.38 -7.43 40.66
N LEU A 695 23.52 -8.34 41.11
CA LEU A 695 23.34 -9.66 40.53
C LEU A 695 22.05 -9.70 39.70
N GLY A 696 22.19 -9.45 38.40
CA GLY A 696 21.06 -9.28 37.48
C GLY A 696 21.01 -10.24 36.29
N GLY A 697 22.03 -11.08 36.06
CA GLY A 697 22.12 -11.96 34.88
C GLY A 697 23.39 -12.83 34.86
N THR A 698 23.93 -13.10 33.66
CA THR A 698 25.15 -13.91 33.47
C THR A 698 26.43 -13.23 33.95
N ASN A 699 26.38 -11.92 34.18
CA ASN A 699 27.42 -11.15 34.84
C ASN A 699 26.80 -10.49 36.08
N PHE A 700 27.63 -10.28 37.09
CA PHE A 700 27.31 -9.39 38.21
C PHE A 700 28.34 -8.28 38.29
N ARG A 701 27.95 -7.18 38.94
CA ARG A 701 28.84 -6.04 39.16
C ARG A 701 29.06 -5.83 40.65
N VAL A 702 30.30 -5.53 41.01
CA VAL A 702 30.65 -5.05 42.35
C VAL A 702 31.13 -3.62 42.20
N LEU A 703 30.63 -2.73 43.05
CA LEU A 703 31.01 -1.33 43.00
C LEU A 703 31.14 -0.73 44.40
N ARG A 704 31.90 0.36 44.49
CA ARG A 704 32.04 1.18 45.69
C ARG A 704 31.83 2.64 45.35
N VAL A 705 31.15 3.35 46.24
CA VAL A 705 30.77 4.74 46.07
C VAL A 705 31.17 5.52 47.32
N GLN A 706 31.97 6.56 47.12
CA GLN A 706 32.29 7.53 48.16
C GLN A 706 31.31 8.71 48.08
N LEU A 707 30.43 8.82 49.06
CA LEU A 707 29.43 9.88 49.17
C LEU A 707 30.00 11.05 49.99
N GLY A 708 29.73 12.27 49.52
CA GLY A 708 30.26 13.52 50.08
C GLY A 708 29.19 14.50 50.57
N GLY A 709 27.93 14.07 50.76
CA GLY A 709 26.80 14.92 51.15
C GLY A 709 26.31 15.84 50.03
N LYS A 710 25.43 16.79 50.37
CA LYS A 710 24.72 17.66 49.41
C LYS A 710 25.60 18.34 48.36
N ASP A 711 26.77 18.83 48.75
CA ASP A 711 27.62 19.62 47.86
C ASP A 711 28.39 18.75 46.85
N LYS A 712 28.93 17.60 47.29
CA LYS A 712 29.79 16.74 46.47
C LYS A 712 29.05 15.56 45.84
N ARG A 713 27.86 15.21 46.34
CA ARG A 713 27.07 14.04 45.95
C ARG A 713 27.96 12.78 45.90
N VAL A 714 28.06 12.12 44.76
CA VAL A 714 29.01 11.03 44.51
C VAL A 714 30.40 11.64 44.23
N ALA A 715 31.30 11.55 45.21
CA ALA A 715 32.65 12.12 45.10
C ALA A 715 33.61 11.22 44.31
N LYS A 716 33.46 9.89 44.42
CA LYS A 716 34.27 8.92 43.69
C LYS A 716 33.51 7.60 43.54
N GLN A 717 33.64 6.94 42.39
CA GLN A 717 33.01 5.65 42.13
C GLN A 717 33.96 4.73 41.37
N GLU A 718 33.97 3.45 41.72
CA GLU A 718 34.75 2.40 41.04
C GLU A 718 33.91 1.13 41.00
N PHE A 719 33.98 0.38 39.90
CA PHE A 719 33.25 -0.88 39.74
C PHE A 719 34.07 -1.91 38.95
N GLU A 720 33.77 -3.19 39.17
CA GLU A 720 34.26 -4.32 38.38
C GLU A 720 33.07 -5.20 37.97
N GLU A 721 33.03 -5.57 36.69
CA GLU A 721 32.06 -6.54 36.17
C GLU A 721 32.72 -7.93 36.14
N VAL A 722 32.00 -8.92 36.66
CA VAL A 722 32.47 -10.30 36.82
C VAL A 722 31.51 -11.24 36.11
N SER A 723 32.03 -12.05 35.19
CA SER A 723 31.24 -13.04 34.48
C SER A 723 31.11 -14.31 35.31
N ILE A 724 29.87 -14.82 35.41
CA ILE A 724 29.56 -16.04 36.15
C ILE A 724 29.83 -17.24 35.24
N PRO A 725 30.72 -18.17 35.64
CA PRO A 725 30.89 -19.42 34.93
C PRO A 725 29.54 -20.15 34.75
N PRO A 726 29.14 -20.56 33.53
CA PRO A 726 27.80 -21.11 33.28
C PRO A 726 27.42 -22.30 34.16
N HIS A 727 28.39 -23.12 34.56
CA HIS A 727 28.14 -24.27 35.45
C HIS A 727 27.69 -23.86 36.86
N LEU A 728 28.00 -22.64 37.32
CA LEU A 728 27.52 -22.11 38.61
C LEU A 728 26.06 -21.64 38.54
N MET A 729 25.55 -21.33 37.35
CA MET A 729 24.14 -20.93 37.17
C MET A 729 23.18 -22.12 37.33
N THR A 730 23.69 -23.35 37.27
CA THR A 730 22.94 -24.60 37.46
C THR A 730 23.61 -25.51 38.52
N GLY A 731 24.45 -24.92 39.36
CA GLY A 731 25.23 -25.63 40.39
C GLY A 731 24.48 -25.69 41.71
N SER A 732 25.20 -25.48 42.82
CA SER A 732 24.63 -25.33 44.17
C SER A 732 24.64 -23.87 44.63
N SER A 733 23.77 -23.54 45.59
CA SER A 733 23.69 -22.23 46.24
C SER A 733 25.07 -21.80 46.76
N GLU A 734 25.72 -22.68 47.52
CA GLU A 734 27.02 -22.44 48.14
C GLU A 734 28.09 -22.04 47.11
N ALA A 735 28.17 -22.75 45.98
CA ALA A 735 29.18 -22.51 44.95
C ALA A 735 29.00 -21.15 44.26
N LEU A 736 27.75 -20.73 44.00
CA LEU A 736 27.47 -19.42 43.41
C LEU A 736 27.84 -18.29 44.38
N PHE A 737 27.36 -18.35 45.62
CA PHE A 737 27.60 -17.29 46.59
C PHE A 737 29.06 -17.22 47.04
N ASP A 738 29.80 -18.34 47.10
CA ASP A 738 31.24 -18.34 47.35
C ASP A 738 32.03 -17.67 46.22
N PHE A 739 31.63 -17.89 44.96
CA PHE A 739 32.22 -17.22 43.82
C PHE A 739 32.02 -15.69 43.89
N ILE A 740 30.81 -15.27 44.25
CA ILE A 740 30.47 -13.85 44.43
C ILE A 740 31.26 -13.24 45.59
N ALA A 741 31.30 -13.90 46.75
CA ALA A 741 32.05 -13.44 47.92
C ALA A 741 33.55 -13.35 47.64
N GLN A 742 34.11 -14.29 46.89
CA GLN A 742 35.52 -14.23 46.47
C GLN A 742 35.79 -13.04 45.55
N ALA A 743 34.88 -12.72 44.63
CA ALA A 743 35.01 -11.55 43.78
C ALA A 743 34.92 -10.24 44.58
N LEU A 744 33.98 -10.15 45.53
CA LEU A 744 33.87 -9.02 46.48
C LEU A 744 35.17 -8.85 47.29
N ALA A 745 35.72 -9.93 47.85
CA ALA A 745 36.97 -9.88 48.61
C ALA A 745 38.15 -9.38 47.76
N LYS A 746 38.26 -9.85 46.50
CA LYS A 746 39.27 -9.36 45.54
C LYS A 746 39.10 -7.87 45.22
N PHE A 747 37.86 -7.40 45.12
CA PHE A 747 37.57 -5.99 44.84
C PHE A 747 37.88 -5.08 46.04
N VAL A 748 37.55 -5.52 47.25
CA VAL A 748 37.89 -4.83 48.51
C VAL A 748 39.41 -4.76 48.72
N ALA A 749 40.15 -5.81 48.37
CA ALA A 749 41.62 -5.80 48.45
C ALA A 749 42.30 -4.74 47.56
N LYS A 750 41.58 -4.17 46.58
CA LYS A 750 42.06 -3.11 45.67
C LYS A 750 41.68 -1.70 46.15
N GLU A 751 41.26 -1.50 47.40
CA GLU A 751 40.98 -0.18 47.94
C GLU A 751 42.23 0.73 47.90
N GLY A 752 42.11 1.89 47.23
CA GLY A 752 43.16 2.92 47.22
C GLY A 752 43.06 3.89 48.42
N GLU A 753 43.97 4.86 48.50
CA GLU A 753 43.87 5.95 49.48
C GLU A 753 42.51 6.68 49.33
N GLY A 754 41.77 6.79 50.44
CA GLY A 754 40.42 7.38 50.48
C GLY A 754 39.25 6.39 50.42
N TYR A 755 39.49 5.09 50.21
CA TYR A 755 38.45 4.05 50.24
C TYR A 755 38.53 3.12 51.46
N HIS A 756 38.92 3.67 52.62
CA HIS A 756 38.95 2.90 53.86
C HIS A 756 37.77 3.31 54.75
N PRO A 757 37.00 2.36 55.30
CA PRO A 757 36.01 2.69 56.31
C PRO A 757 36.69 3.34 57.52
N ALA A 758 35.99 4.24 58.21
CA ALA A 758 36.50 4.87 59.42
C ALA A 758 36.81 3.81 60.49
N PRO A 759 37.82 4.03 61.37
CA PRO A 759 38.19 3.05 62.39
C PRO A 759 36.97 2.61 63.22
N GLY A 760 36.75 1.30 63.33
CA GLY A 760 35.61 0.72 64.05
C GLY A 760 34.31 0.59 63.25
N ARG A 761 34.30 0.96 61.96
CA ARG A 761 33.14 0.75 61.08
C ARG A 761 33.32 -0.45 60.15
N GLN A 762 32.27 -1.23 60.01
CA GLN A 762 32.16 -2.31 59.05
C GLN A 762 31.73 -1.76 57.69
N ARG A 763 32.13 -2.41 56.58
CA ARG A 763 31.67 -2.04 55.24
C ARG A 763 30.19 -2.40 55.07
N GLU A 764 29.41 -1.47 54.54
CA GLU A 764 27.98 -1.66 54.29
C GLU A 764 27.71 -1.88 52.81
N LEU A 765 26.97 -2.95 52.49
CA LEU A 765 26.70 -3.44 51.15
C LEU A 765 25.20 -3.36 50.83
N GLY A 766 24.86 -2.69 49.73
CA GLY A 766 23.57 -2.84 49.07
C GLY A 766 23.62 -4.02 48.10
N PHE A 767 22.76 -5.01 48.30
CA PHE A 767 22.67 -6.18 47.44
C PHE A 767 21.47 -6.06 46.50
N THR A 768 21.72 -5.63 45.26
CA THR A 768 20.71 -5.74 44.21
C THR A 768 20.61 -7.16 43.71
N PHE A 769 19.44 -7.75 43.89
CA PHE A 769 19.14 -9.12 43.48
C PHE A 769 17.91 -9.11 42.57
N SER A 770 18.12 -8.99 41.27
CA SER A 770 17.06 -8.82 40.27
C SER A 770 16.39 -10.14 39.88
N PHE A 771 15.96 -10.89 40.88
CA PHE A 771 15.11 -12.07 40.76
C PHE A 771 13.87 -11.92 41.65
N PRO A 772 12.78 -12.65 41.36
CA PRO A 772 11.60 -12.63 42.21
C PRO A 772 11.94 -13.05 43.66
N VAL A 773 11.93 -12.09 44.57
CA VAL A 773 12.17 -12.29 46.00
C VAL A 773 10.96 -11.82 46.80
N ARG A 774 10.61 -12.60 47.83
CA ARG A 774 9.70 -12.15 48.87
C ARG A 774 10.55 -11.59 50.01
N GLN A 775 10.65 -10.27 50.09
CA GLN A 775 11.34 -9.61 51.19
C GLN A 775 10.57 -9.78 52.50
N THR A 776 11.30 -9.98 53.58
CA THR A 776 10.78 -10.07 54.95
C THR A 776 11.27 -8.92 55.83
N SER A 777 12.37 -8.29 55.42
CA SER A 777 12.88 -7.01 55.95
C SER A 777 13.69 -6.31 54.86
N ILE A 778 14.20 -5.11 55.14
CA ILE A 778 15.11 -4.40 54.23
C ILE A 778 16.38 -5.22 53.92
N SER A 779 16.81 -6.10 54.83
CA SER A 779 18.04 -6.88 54.72
C SER A 779 17.80 -8.39 54.74
N SER A 780 16.60 -8.86 54.37
CA SER A 780 16.31 -10.29 54.22
C SER A 780 15.24 -10.55 53.16
N GLY A 781 15.37 -11.65 52.43
CA GLY A 781 14.36 -12.03 51.46
C GLY A 781 14.56 -13.42 50.88
N THR A 782 13.46 -14.16 50.82
CA THR A 782 13.45 -15.52 50.29
C THR A 782 13.28 -15.52 48.77
N LEU A 783 14.14 -16.23 48.05
CA LEU A 783 13.99 -16.40 46.60
C LEU A 783 12.69 -17.16 46.29
N ILE A 784 11.83 -16.60 45.43
CA ILE A 784 10.59 -17.26 45.02
C ILE A 784 10.85 -18.25 43.89
N LYS A 785 11.62 -17.84 42.87
CA LYS A 785 11.95 -18.66 41.71
C LYS A 785 13.10 -18.03 40.94
N TRP A 786 14.01 -18.87 40.41
CA TRP A 786 15.02 -18.42 39.47
C TRP A 786 14.45 -18.03 38.10
N THR A 787 15.11 -17.07 37.46
CA THR A 787 14.84 -16.61 36.10
C THR A 787 16.16 -16.44 35.34
N LYS A 788 16.15 -15.90 34.11
CA LYS A 788 17.35 -15.50 33.37
C LYS A 788 18.42 -16.60 33.19
N GLY A 789 17.98 -17.86 33.09
CA GLY A 789 18.86 -19.01 32.87
C GLY A 789 19.48 -19.64 34.11
N PHE A 790 19.17 -19.14 35.31
CA PHE A 790 19.54 -19.78 36.57
C PHE A 790 18.58 -20.94 36.89
N ASN A 791 19.13 -22.01 37.44
CA ASN A 791 18.38 -23.15 37.96
C ASN A 791 19.16 -23.83 39.10
N ILE A 792 19.13 -23.21 40.28
CA ILE A 792 19.82 -23.69 41.48
C ILE A 792 18.74 -24.04 42.51
N ASP A 793 18.38 -25.33 42.57
CA ASP A 793 17.17 -25.80 43.26
C ASP A 793 17.22 -25.56 44.77
N ASP A 794 18.41 -25.65 45.38
CA ASP A 794 18.61 -25.50 46.83
C ASP A 794 18.57 -24.04 47.32
N THR A 795 18.61 -23.03 46.44
CA THR A 795 18.40 -21.61 46.83
C THR A 795 16.92 -21.22 46.87
N VAL A 796 16.03 -21.97 46.21
CA VAL A 796 14.60 -21.59 46.11
C VAL A 796 13.92 -21.75 47.46
N GLY A 797 13.34 -20.66 47.98
CA GLY A 797 12.74 -20.60 49.32
C GLY A 797 13.70 -20.15 50.41
N GLU A 798 15.00 -20.09 50.14
CA GLU A 798 16.03 -19.68 51.11
C GLU A 798 16.27 -18.17 51.09
N ASP A 799 16.74 -17.63 52.22
CA ASP A 799 17.12 -16.22 52.36
C ASP A 799 18.47 -15.93 51.67
N VAL A 800 18.42 -15.20 50.56
CA VAL A 800 19.60 -14.91 49.73
C VAL A 800 20.61 -14.01 50.43
N VAL A 801 20.17 -13.20 51.39
CA VAL A 801 21.09 -12.38 52.21
C VAL A 801 21.84 -13.26 53.20
N GLY A 802 21.15 -14.22 53.82
CA GLY A 802 21.76 -15.24 54.65
C GLY A 802 22.81 -16.06 53.90
N GLU A 803 22.50 -16.50 52.68
CA GLU A 803 23.44 -17.27 51.84
C GLU A 803 24.70 -16.46 51.47
N LEU A 804 24.53 -15.20 51.05
CA LEU A 804 25.66 -14.31 50.78
C LEU A 804 26.48 -14.02 52.04
N THR A 805 25.84 -13.83 53.19
CA THR A 805 26.50 -13.56 54.47
C THR A 805 27.38 -14.74 54.88
N LYS A 806 26.86 -15.97 54.82
CA LYS A 806 27.65 -17.20 55.08
C LYS A 806 28.88 -17.28 54.16
N ALA A 807 28.72 -16.93 52.88
CA ALA A 807 29.83 -16.92 51.92
C ALA A 807 30.88 -15.85 52.24
N MET A 808 30.47 -14.63 52.62
CA MET A 808 31.38 -13.56 53.05
C MET A 808 32.16 -13.95 54.33
N GLU A 809 31.50 -14.61 55.29
CA GLU A 809 32.15 -15.12 56.51
C GLU A 809 33.22 -16.17 56.19
N ARG A 810 32.93 -17.12 55.28
CA ARG A 810 33.92 -18.10 54.80
C ARG A 810 35.14 -17.44 54.15
N GLN A 811 34.95 -16.32 53.46
CA GLN A 811 36.03 -15.51 52.86
C GLN A 811 36.70 -14.53 53.84
N LYS A 812 36.25 -14.48 55.12
CA LYS A 812 36.70 -13.52 56.15
C LYS A 812 36.57 -12.06 55.71
N LEU A 813 35.52 -11.74 54.96
CA LEU A 813 35.25 -10.39 54.48
C LEU A 813 34.47 -9.59 55.54
N ASP A 814 35.07 -8.53 56.07
CA ASP A 814 34.41 -7.63 57.04
C ASP A 814 33.43 -6.68 56.34
N MET A 815 32.24 -7.20 56.04
CA MET A 815 31.18 -6.53 55.30
C MET A 815 29.80 -7.04 55.72
N ARG A 816 28.81 -6.15 55.75
CA ARG A 816 27.42 -6.44 56.09
C ARG A 816 26.49 -6.06 54.95
N VAL A 817 25.53 -6.94 54.63
CA VAL A 817 24.41 -6.58 53.75
C VAL A 817 23.44 -5.70 54.54
N THR A 818 23.36 -4.42 54.18
CA THR A 818 22.50 -3.44 54.84
C THR A 818 21.13 -3.35 54.17
N ALA A 819 21.08 -3.53 52.85
CA ALA A 819 19.84 -3.52 52.09
C ALA A 819 19.87 -4.58 50.98
N LEU A 820 18.83 -5.40 50.90
CA LEU A 820 18.47 -6.19 49.74
C LEU A 820 17.56 -5.34 48.85
N VAL A 821 17.85 -5.26 47.57
CA VAL A 821 17.26 -4.27 46.66
C VAL A 821 16.81 -4.95 45.38
N ASN A 822 15.63 -4.56 44.87
CA ASN A 822 15.26 -4.83 43.48
C ASN A 822 15.84 -3.71 42.60
N ASP A 823 16.39 -4.05 41.43
CA ASP A 823 16.97 -3.07 40.50
C ASP A 823 16.12 -1.82 40.29
N THR A 824 14.81 -1.97 40.15
CA THR A 824 13.87 -0.87 39.89
C THR A 824 13.74 0.06 41.09
N ILE A 825 13.85 -0.48 42.31
CA ILE A 825 13.91 0.29 43.55
C ILE A 825 15.26 1.03 43.63
N GLY A 826 16.35 0.38 43.23
CA GLY A 826 17.66 1.02 43.09
C GLY A 826 17.60 2.22 42.14
N THR A 827 16.99 2.06 40.96
CA THR A 827 16.75 3.17 40.01
C THR A 827 15.95 4.31 40.63
N LEU A 828 14.93 4.00 41.44
CA LEU A 828 14.15 5.00 42.17
C LEU A 828 15.01 5.74 43.19
N ALA A 829 15.79 5.02 43.99
CA ALA A 829 16.66 5.58 45.02
C ALA A 829 17.77 6.46 44.42
N GLY A 830 18.40 6.00 43.33
CA GLY A 830 19.39 6.77 42.57
C GLY A 830 18.79 8.07 42.01
N GLY A 831 17.59 8.00 41.44
CA GLY A 831 16.87 9.19 40.99
C GLY A 831 16.57 10.15 42.16
N ARG A 832 16.03 9.60 43.27
CA ARG A 832 15.63 10.39 44.45
C ARG A 832 16.81 11.11 45.10
N TYR A 833 17.99 10.48 45.14
CA TYR A 833 19.23 11.07 45.65
C TYR A 833 19.62 12.37 44.94
N HIS A 834 19.40 12.44 43.62
CA HIS A 834 19.68 13.62 42.82
C HIS A 834 18.51 14.59 42.77
N HIS A 835 17.27 14.09 42.79
CA HIS A 835 16.07 14.89 42.63
C HIS A 835 14.92 14.44 43.55
N ASN A 836 14.60 15.27 44.56
CA ASN A 836 13.55 14.98 45.54
C ASN A 836 12.15 14.77 44.92
N GLY A 837 11.92 15.27 43.70
CA GLY A 837 10.66 15.09 42.98
C GLY A 837 10.43 13.70 42.37
N VAL A 838 11.38 12.76 42.47
CA VAL A 838 11.23 11.40 41.90
C VAL A 838 10.17 10.61 42.67
N ILE A 839 9.10 10.21 42.00
CA ILE A 839 7.95 9.49 42.61
C ILE A 839 7.82 8.05 42.13
N ALA A 840 8.41 7.73 40.98
CA ALA A 840 8.37 6.42 40.38
C ALA A 840 9.67 6.15 39.62
N ALA A 841 9.97 4.87 39.44
CA ALA A 841 11.01 4.40 38.54
C ALA A 841 10.49 3.28 37.65
N VAL A 842 10.98 3.24 36.42
CA VAL A 842 10.60 2.24 35.42
C VAL A 842 11.84 1.72 34.72
N ILE A 843 11.96 0.39 34.67
CA ILE A 843 12.95 -0.29 33.86
C ILE A 843 12.30 -0.75 32.56
N LEU A 844 12.87 -0.31 31.44
CA LEU A 844 12.58 -0.79 30.09
C LEU A 844 13.89 -1.28 29.47
N GLY A 845 14.17 -2.56 29.63
CA GLY A 845 15.40 -3.21 29.17
C GLY A 845 15.11 -4.55 28.51
N THR A 846 15.90 -5.58 28.84
CA THR A 846 15.60 -6.96 28.44
C THR A 846 14.25 -7.39 29.01
N GLY A 847 14.04 -7.17 30.31
CA GLY A 847 12.72 -7.25 30.95
C GLY A 847 12.12 -5.88 31.19
N THR A 848 11.04 -5.83 31.97
CA THR A 848 10.44 -4.57 32.40
C THR A 848 9.84 -4.67 33.79
N ASN A 849 10.00 -3.62 34.58
CA ASN A 849 9.42 -3.50 35.90
C ASN A 849 9.19 -2.03 36.26
N ALA A 850 8.37 -1.77 37.29
CA ALA A 850 8.14 -0.44 37.83
C ALA A 850 8.12 -0.47 39.36
N ALA A 851 8.62 0.59 39.97
CA ALA A 851 8.53 0.83 41.40
C ALA A 851 8.04 2.27 41.63
N TYR A 852 7.34 2.51 42.73
CA TYR A 852 6.90 3.86 43.07
C TYR A 852 6.75 4.05 44.57
N VAL A 853 6.64 5.31 44.99
CA VAL A 853 6.50 5.69 46.40
C VAL A 853 5.03 5.79 46.75
N GLU A 854 4.55 4.88 47.59
CA GLU A 854 3.17 4.83 48.06
C GLU A 854 3.06 5.36 49.50
N ARG A 855 1.89 5.89 49.84
CA ARG A 855 1.58 6.27 51.21
C ARG A 855 1.24 5.04 52.02
N VAL A 856 1.87 4.84 53.19
CA VAL A 856 1.71 3.59 53.95
C VAL A 856 0.26 3.33 54.36
N HIS A 857 -0.51 4.38 54.68
CA HIS A 857 -1.93 4.26 55.01
C HIS A 857 -2.82 3.80 53.85
N ALA A 858 -2.31 3.85 52.61
CA ALA A 858 -3.00 3.39 51.41
C ALA A 858 -2.62 1.94 51.02
N ILE A 859 -1.97 1.18 51.91
CA ILE A 859 -1.57 -0.21 51.72
C ILE A 859 -2.32 -1.11 52.70
N PRO A 860 -3.56 -1.57 52.39
CA PRO A 860 -4.34 -2.39 53.32
C PRO A 860 -3.69 -3.71 53.73
N LYS A 861 -2.85 -4.30 52.88
CA LYS A 861 -2.14 -5.55 53.21
C LYS A 861 -0.96 -5.37 54.17
N TRP A 862 -0.52 -4.13 54.42
CA TRP A 862 0.56 -3.84 55.37
C TRP A 862 0.01 -3.73 56.79
N HIS A 863 0.57 -4.55 57.68
CA HIS A 863 0.20 -4.58 59.10
C HIS A 863 1.42 -4.34 60.02
N GLY A 864 2.57 -3.98 59.45
CA GLY A 864 3.79 -3.69 60.20
C GLY A 864 3.82 -2.28 60.79
N LEU A 865 4.92 -1.93 61.44
CA LEU A 865 5.12 -0.58 62.00
C LEU A 865 5.06 0.48 60.90
N LEU A 866 4.47 1.63 61.21
CA LEU A 866 4.44 2.76 60.29
C LEU A 866 5.83 3.39 60.22
N PRO A 867 6.41 3.56 59.02
CA PRO A 867 7.69 4.22 58.88
C PRO A 867 7.59 5.71 59.20
N MET A 868 8.70 6.29 59.67
CA MET A 868 8.74 7.71 60.07
C MET A 868 8.45 8.67 58.91
N SER A 869 8.82 8.31 57.68
CA SER A 869 8.53 9.09 56.47
C SER A 869 7.05 9.10 56.08
N GLY A 870 6.26 8.11 56.55
CA GLY A 870 4.90 7.85 56.06
C GLY A 870 4.84 7.29 54.63
N GLU A 871 6.00 7.03 54.02
CA GLU A 871 6.17 6.53 52.65
C GLU A 871 6.68 5.08 52.67
N MET A 872 6.30 4.29 51.67
CA MET A 872 6.80 2.94 51.44
C MET A 872 7.03 2.75 49.95
N VAL A 873 8.22 2.30 49.56
CA VAL A 873 8.46 1.97 48.15
C VAL A 873 7.79 0.63 47.82
N ILE A 874 7.05 0.60 46.73
CA ILE A 874 6.39 -0.59 46.21
C ILE A 874 7.10 -1.04 44.94
N ASN A 875 7.51 -2.30 44.90
CA ASN A 875 7.90 -2.97 43.67
C ASN A 875 6.66 -3.60 43.03
N MET A 876 6.25 -3.11 41.86
CA MET A 876 4.98 -3.52 41.25
C MET A 876 5.03 -4.92 40.66
N GLU A 877 6.19 -5.38 40.21
CA GLU A 877 6.33 -6.57 39.35
C GLU A 877 5.37 -6.50 38.16
N TRP A 878 5.33 -5.33 37.51
CA TRP A 878 4.25 -4.97 36.57
C TRP A 878 4.25 -5.76 35.27
N GLY A 879 5.30 -6.55 35.01
CA GLY A 879 5.41 -7.36 33.81
C GLY A 879 4.26 -8.35 33.71
N ASN A 880 3.67 -8.74 34.85
CA ASN A 880 2.54 -9.65 34.93
C ASN A 880 1.17 -8.97 34.77
N PHE A 881 1.12 -7.66 34.56
CA PHE A 881 -0.13 -6.96 34.29
C PHE A 881 -0.86 -7.59 33.11
N ARG A 882 -2.19 -7.73 33.25
CA ARG A 882 -3.05 -8.26 32.19
C ARG A 882 -4.38 -7.51 32.22
N SER A 883 -4.86 -7.15 31.03
CA SER A 883 -6.17 -6.53 30.86
C SER A 883 -6.77 -6.94 29.52
N SER A 884 -8.10 -6.99 29.43
CA SER A 884 -8.82 -7.16 28.16
C SER A 884 -8.58 -5.99 27.20
N HIS A 885 -8.12 -4.85 27.70
CA HIS A 885 -7.78 -3.67 26.89
C HIS A 885 -6.39 -3.78 26.23
N LEU A 886 -5.58 -4.77 26.58
CA LEU A 886 -4.29 -5.01 25.92
C LEU A 886 -4.52 -5.50 24.47
N PRO A 887 -3.95 -4.85 23.45
CA PRO A 887 -4.13 -5.20 22.04
C PRO A 887 -3.28 -6.43 21.66
N LEU A 888 -3.69 -7.60 22.14
CA LEU A 888 -3.04 -8.88 21.84
C LEU A 888 -3.35 -9.34 20.41
N THR A 889 -2.32 -9.77 19.70
CA THR A 889 -2.41 -10.41 18.38
C THR A 889 -2.24 -11.92 18.49
N GLU A 890 -2.49 -12.64 17.39
CA GLU A 890 -2.18 -14.07 17.29
C GLU A 890 -0.69 -14.37 17.55
N PHE A 891 0.20 -13.44 17.21
CA PHE A 891 1.65 -13.60 17.39
C PHE A 891 2.04 -13.51 18.86
N ASP A 892 1.39 -12.62 19.61
CA ASP A 892 1.61 -12.47 21.05
C ASP A 892 1.07 -13.69 21.81
N GLN A 893 -0.08 -14.22 21.38
CA GLN A 893 -0.68 -15.43 21.96
C GLN A 893 0.18 -16.67 21.69
N ALA A 894 0.70 -16.84 20.47
CA ALA A 894 1.61 -17.92 20.13
C ALA A 894 2.93 -17.79 20.91
N LEU A 895 3.48 -16.58 21.02
CA LEU A 895 4.67 -16.29 21.82
C LEU A 895 4.46 -16.66 23.29
N ASP A 896 3.31 -16.29 23.88
CA ASP A 896 2.96 -16.62 25.25
C ASP A 896 2.84 -18.14 25.46
N THR A 897 2.13 -18.82 24.57
CA THR A 897 1.93 -20.29 24.62
C THR A 897 3.25 -21.05 24.56
N GLU A 898 4.18 -20.60 23.72
CA GLU A 898 5.51 -21.22 23.53
C GLU A 898 6.55 -20.75 24.56
N SER A 899 6.21 -19.80 25.43
CA SER A 899 7.11 -19.30 26.46
C SER A 899 7.27 -20.30 27.61
N LEU A 900 8.30 -20.10 28.44
CA LEU A 900 8.51 -20.89 29.66
C LEU A 900 7.44 -20.66 30.74
N ASN A 901 6.63 -19.62 30.59
CA ASN A 901 5.61 -19.18 31.54
C ASN A 901 4.31 -18.74 30.83
N PRO A 902 3.57 -19.66 30.18
CA PRO A 902 2.33 -19.32 29.49
C PRO A 902 1.29 -18.71 30.42
N GLY A 903 0.62 -17.64 29.98
CA GLY A 903 -0.39 -16.91 30.75
C GLY A 903 0.17 -15.91 31.77
N GLU A 904 1.48 -15.85 31.97
CA GLU A 904 2.17 -14.95 32.88
C GLU A 904 3.05 -13.96 32.09
N GLN A 905 3.45 -12.85 32.72
CA GLN A 905 4.30 -11.81 32.14
C GLN A 905 3.74 -11.21 30.83
N ILE A 906 2.40 -11.12 30.71
CA ILE A 906 1.74 -10.70 29.47
C ILE A 906 2.13 -9.27 29.08
N PHE A 907 2.20 -8.33 30.03
CA PHE A 907 2.60 -6.96 29.75
C PHE A 907 4.07 -6.87 29.34
N GLU A 908 4.96 -7.59 30.04
CA GLU A 908 6.39 -7.69 29.69
C GLU A 908 6.60 -8.23 28.27
N LYS A 909 5.85 -9.27 27.88
CA LYS A 909 5.89 -9.88 26.54
C LYS A 909 5.51 -8.92 25.42
N LEU A 910 4.77 -7.86 25.72
CA LEU A 910 4.37 -6.85 24.73
C LEU A 910 5.34 -5.67 24.61
N ILE A 911 6.02 -5.29 25.69
CA ILE A 911 6.74 -4.02 25.78
C ILE A 911 8.26 -4.14 25.95
N SER A 912 8.76 -5.26 26.48
CA SER A 912 10.18 -5.40 26.84
C SER A 912 11.07 -5.84 25.69
N GLY A 913 12.35 -5.50 25.78
CA GLY A 913 13.36 -5.73 24.76
C GLY A 913 13.67 -7.20 24.49
N MET A 914 13.29 -8.14 25.35
CA MET A 914 13.41 -9.57 25.05
C MET A 914 12.47 -9.99 23.90
N TYR A 915 11.28 -9.39 23.81
CA TYR A 915 10.19 -9.90 22.97
C TYR A 915 9.91 -9.07 21.72
N LEU A 916 10.26 -7.78 21.67
CA LEU A 916 9.96 -6.93 20.49
C LEU A 916 10.51 -7.55 19.18
N GLY A 917 11.76 -8.00 19.19
CA GLY A 917 12.36 -8.64 18.02
C GLY A 917 11.75 -10.01 17.68
N GLU A 918 11.30 -10.76 18.70
CA GLU A 918 10.61 -12.04 18.51
C GLU A 918 9.23 -11.88 17.88
N ILE A 919 8.49 -10.83 18.24
CA ILE A 919 7.20 -10.48 17.60
C ILE A 919 7.44 -10.16 16.12
N VAL A 920 8.44 -9.32 15.80
CA VAL A 920 8.80 -9.02 14.39
C VAL A 920 9.18 -10.31 13.65
N ARG A 921 9.97 -11.20 14.26
CA ARG A 921 10.36 -12.49 13.67
C ARG A 921 9.14 -13.35 13.33
N ARG A 922 8.16 -13.45 14.25
CA ARG A 922 6.93 -14.24 14.04
C ARG A 922 6.09 -13.70 12.89
N VAL A 923 5.93 -12.38 12.78
CA VAL A 923 5.21 -11.77 11.66
C VAL A 923 5.94 -12.00 10.34
N LEU A 924 7.27 -11.83 10.32
CA LEU A 924 8.10 -12.11 9.15
C LEU A 924 8.06 -13.59 8.75
N LEU A 925 7.97 -14.50 9.71
CA LEU A 925 7.83 -15.93 9.45
C LEU A 925 6.49 -16.23 8.76
N LYS A 926 5.38 -15.65 9.23
CA LYS A 926 4.07 -15.78 8.57
C LYS A 926 4.07 -15.19 7.17
N MET A 927 4.71 -14.03 6.97
CA MET A 927 4.86 -13.44 5.63
C MET A 927 5.78 -14.26 4.72
N ALA A 928 6.81 -14.92 5.27
CA ALA A 928 7.65 -15.83 4.50
C ALA A 928 6.86 -17.06 4.06
N ASP A 929 6.04 -17.62 4.94
CA ASP A 929 5.27 -18.85 4.70
C ASP A 929 4.07 -18.62 3.77
N GLU A 930 3.22 -17.63 4.09
CA GLU A 930 1.97 -17.40 3.36
C GLU A 930 2.12 -16.49 2.13
N ALA A 931 3.12 -15.61 2.14
CA ALA A 931 3.30 -14.58 1.12
C ALA A 931 4.63 -14.72 0.35
N ALA A 932 5.45 -15.73 0.66
CA ALA A 932 6.75 -15.94 0.02
C ALA A 932 7.62 -14.67 -0.02
N LEU A 933 7.58 -13.87 1.07
CA LEU A 933 8.22 -12.55 1.15
C LEU A 933 9.74 -12.60 0.85
N PHE A 934 10.38 -13.72 1.19
CA PHE A 934 11.82 -13.97 1.00
C PHE A 934 12.10 -15.04 -0.08
N GLY A 935 11.13 -15.35 -0.93
CA GLY A 935 11.19 -16.44 -1.91
C GLY A 935 10.26 -17.60 -1.56
N ASP A 936 10.26 -18.66 -2.39
CA ASP A 936 9.38 -19.82 -2.21
C ASP A 936 9.76 -20.72 -1.02
N THR A 937 10.97 -20.55 -0.48
CA THR A 937 11.47 -21.29 0.69
C THR A 937 11.61 -20.37 1.88
N VAL A 938 10.98 -20.73 3.00
CA VAL A 938 11.14 -20.02 4.27
C VAL A 938 12.59 -20.11 4.75
N PRO A 939 13.28 -18.98 5.02
CA PRO A 939 14.66 -18.99 5.49
C PRO A 939 14.82 -19.80 6.79
N PRO A 940 15.75 -20.77 6.89
CA PRO A 940 15.87 -21.63 8.06
C PRO A 940 16.14 -20.87 9.36
N LYS A 941 17.03 -19.86 9.32
CA LYS A 941 17.33 -19.00 10.48
C LYS A 941 16.11 -18.26 11.00
N LEU A 942 15.16 -17.89 10.14
CA LEU A 942 13.94 -17.20 10.55
C LEU A 942 13.02 -18.07 11.42
N LYS A 943 13.17 -19.39 11.39
CA LYS A 943 12.41 -20.33 12.24
C LYS A 943 12.96 -20.45 13.67
N ILE A 944 14.18 -19.95 13.92
CA ILE A 944 14.84 -20.05 15.23
C ILE A 944 14.26 -18.99 16.16
N PRO A 945 13.60 -19.37 17.28
CA PRO A 945 13.08 -18.40 18.25
C PRO A 945 14.16 -17.46 18.77
N PHE A 946 13.82 -16.19 18.98
CA PHE A 946 14.69 -15.15 19.55
C PHE A 946 15.98 -14.82 18.76
N VAL A 947 16.11 -15.32 17.52
CA VAL A 947 17.24 -14.98 16.63
C VAL A 947 17.31 -13.48 16.31
N LEU A 948 16.15 -12.82 16.23
CA LEU A 948 16.05 -11.38 16.01
C LEU A 948 15.89 -10.67 17.36
N ARG A 949 16.95 -10.01 17.83
CA ARG A 949 16.99 -9.28 19.10
C ARG A 949 16.71 -7.80 18.92
N THR A 950 16.34 -7.11 20.00
CA THR A 950 16.00 -5.68 19.98
C THR A 950 17.10 -4.76 19.45
N PRO A 951 18.41 -4.96 19.69
CA PRO A 951 19.45 -4.15 19.05
C PRO A 951 19.45 -4.28 17.52
N HIS A 952 19.07 -5.45 16.98
CA HIS A 952 18.92 -5.65 15.54
C HIS A 952 17.73 -4.86 15.01
N MET A 953 16.59 -4.93 15.69
CA MET A 953 15.37 -4.19 15.38
C MET A 953 15.61 -2.66 15.43
N SER A 954 16.25 -2.17 16.50
CA SER A 954 16.62 -0.75 16.65
C SER A 954 17.50 -0.28 15.50
N ALA A 955 18.53 -1.04 15.12
CA ALA A 955 19.40 -0.68 14.00
C ALA A 955 18.65 -0.62 12.67
N MET A 956 17.70 -1.53 12.42
CA MET A 956 16.86 -1.51 11.22
C MET A 956 15.88 -0.33 11.23
N HIS A 957 15.29 0.00 12.38
CA HIS A 957 14.31 1.07 12.51
C HIS A 957 14.95 2.47 12.40
N HIS A 958 16.20 2.63 12.81
CA HIS A 958 16.96 3.88 12.64
C HIS A 958 17.55 4.08 11.24
N ASP A 959 17.42 3.11 10.34
CA ASP A 959 17.98 3.21 9.00
C ASP A 959 17.27 4.30 8.19
N SER A 960 17.96 5.40 7.96
CA SER A 960 17.52 6.53 7.15
C SER A 960 18.09 6.52 5.73
N SER A 961 18.85 5.49 5.36
CA SER A 961 19.43 5.39 4.02
C SER A 961 18.32 5.21 2.95
N PRO A 962 18.46 5.84 1.76
CA PRO A 962 17.41 5.83 0.74
C PRO A 962 17.09 4.44 0.21
N ASP A 963 18.05 3.50 0.31
CA ASP A 963 17.89 2.12 -0.07
C ASP A 963 17.68 1.17 1.12
N LEU A 964 17.72 1.64 2.38
CA LEU A 964 17.66 0.82 3.59
C LEU A 964 18.79 -0.24 3.66
N LYS A 965 20.03 0.20 3.51
CA LYS A 965 21.22 -0.69 3.47
C LYS A 965 21.46 -1.41 4.80
N VAL A 966 21.23 -0.75 5.93
CA VAL A 966 21.40 -1.37 7.27
C VAL A 966 20.38 -2.48 7.46
N VAL A 967 19.13 -2.26 7.02
CA VAL A 967 18.10 -3.31 7.01
C VAL A 967 18.55 -4.51 6.19
N GLY A 968 19.05 -4.29 4.97
CA GLY A 968 19.59 -5.34 4.12
C GLY A 968 20.75 -6.11 4.77
N SER A 969 21.69 -5.40 5.42
CA SER A 969 22.81 -6.02 6.14
C SER A 969 22.32 -6.88 7.30
N LYS A 970 21.43 -6.36 8.15
CA LYS A 970 20.92 -7.11 9.30
C LYS A 970 20.15 -8.37 8.89
N LEU A 971 19.32 -8.29 7.85
CA LEU A 971 18.64 -9.47 7.31
C LEU A 971 19.62 -10.51 6.76
N LYS A 972 20.70 -10.08 6.12
CA LYS A 972 21.76 -10.96 5.63
C LYS A 972 22.57 -11.59 6.76
N ASP A 973 23.06 -10.77 7.69
CA ASP A 973 24.02 -11.18 8.71
C ASP A 973 23.37 -12.07 9.79
N ILE A 974 22.09 -11.84 10.10
CA ILE A 974 21.37 -12.54 11.18
C ILE A 974 20.53 -13.70 10.65
N LEU A 975 19.83 -13.48 9.54
CA LEU A 975 18.85 -14.42 9.00
C LEU A 975 19.33 -15.15 7.74
N GLU A 976 20.53 -14.84 7.25
CA GLU A 976 21.09 -15.37 6.00
C GLU A 976 20.22 -15.05 4.76
N ILE A 977 19.39 -14.00 4.86
CA ILE A 977 18.49 -13.57 3.79
C ILE A 977 19.24 -12.58 2.90
N SER A 978 19.67 -13.05 1.73
CA SER A 978 20.35 -12.24 0.73
C SER A 978 19.38 -11.68 -0.33
N ASN A 979 19.81 -10.66 -1.08
CA ASN A 979 19.08 -10.09 -2.24
C ASN A 979 17.70 -9.49 -1.93
N THR A 980 17.52 -8.88 -0.75
CA THR A 980 16.24 -8.26 -0.37
C THR A 980 15.94 -7.00 -1.18
N SER A 981 14.77 -6.95 -1.80
CA SER A 981 14.30 -5.76 -2.52
C SER A 981 14.09 -4.55 -1.58
N LEU A 982 14.17 -3.32 -2.09
CA LEU A 982 13.83 -2.13 -1.31
C LEU A 982 12.40 -2.19 -0.74
N LYS A 983 11.45 -2.77 -1.51
CA LYS A 983 10.07 -2.93 -1.04
C LYS A 983 10.00 -3.85 0.19
N THR A 984 10.68 -4.99 0.15
CA THR A 984 10.77 -5.93 1.28
C THR A 984 11.37 -5.25 2.50
N ARG A 985 12.45 -4.49 2.32
CA ARG A 985 13.11 -3.76 3.41
C ARG A 985 12.19 -2.71 4.05
N LYS A 986 11.35 -2.04 3.25
CA LYS A 986 10.32 -1.10 3.77
C LYS A 986 9.29 -1.79 4.66
N ILE A 987 8.77 -2.95 4.26
CA ILE A 987 7.85 -3.75 5.11
C ILE A 987 8.52 -4.09 6.45
N VAL A 988 9.80 -4.47 6.44
CA VAL A 988 10.52 -4.81 7.67
C VAL A 988 10.62 -3.59 8.61
N VAL A 989 10.91 -2.41 8.07
CA VAL A 989 10.94 -1.16 8.86
C VAL A 989 9.55 -0.82 9.41
N GLU A 990 8.50 -0.97 8.60
CA GLU A 990 7.11 -0.73 9.02
C GLU A 990 6.66 -1.67 10.13
N LEU A 991 7.04 -2.96 10.06
CA LEU A 991 6.84 -3.90 11.17
C LEU A 991 7.61 -3.50 12.44
N CYS A 992 8.84 -3.03 12.29
CA CYS A 992 9.61 -2.54 13.43
C CYS A 992 8.92 -1.33 14.07
N ASP A 993 8.37 -0.43 13.26
CA ASP A 993 7.65 0.75 13.73
C ASP A 993 6.37 0.39 14.46
N VAL A 994 5.54 -0.50 13.91
CA VAL A 994 4.29 -0.97 14.55
C VAL A 994 4.58 -1.60 15.92
N VAL A 995 5.56 -2.50 16.01
CA VAL A 995 5.89 -3.20 17.26
C VAL A 995 6.48 -2.25 18.29
N ALA A 996 7.44 -1.39 17.90
CA ALA A 996 8.07 -0.43 18.80
C ALA A 996 7.06 0.61 19.30
N THR A 997 6.21 1.14 18.41
CA THR A 997 5.18 2.12 18.75
C THR A 997 4.15 1.52 19.69
N ARG A 998 3.66 0.31 19.45
CA ARG A 998 2.77 -0.39 20.39
C ARG A 998 3.41 -0.54 21.77
N GLY A 999 4.65 -1.04 21.84
CA GLY A 999 5.36 -1.23 23.10
C GLY A 999 5.57 0.07 23.88
N ALA A 1000 6.01 1.12 23.21
CA ALA A 1000 6.24 2.44 23.80
C ALA A 1000 4.94 3.08 24.32
N ARG A 1001 3.85 2.99 23.53
CA ARG A 1001 2.55 3.55 23.89
C ARG A 1001 1.92 2.82 25.08
N LEU A 1002 2.04 1.50 25.15
CA LEU A 1002 1.60 0.71 26.30
C LEU A 1002 2.44 1.01 27.55
N SER A 1003 3.75 1.20 27.40
CA SER A 1003 4.63 1.61 28.52
C SER A 1003 4.20 2.96 29.08
N ALA A 1004 3.89 3.94 28.22
CA ALA A 1004 3.35 5.24 28.62
C ALA A 1004 2.00 5.13 29.37
N ALA A 1005 1.11 4.23 28.94
CA ALA A 1005 -0.13 3.97 29.67
C ALA A 1005 0.09 3.33 31.05
N GLY A 1006 1.10 2.46 31.18
CA GLY A 1006 1.54 1.93 32.48
C GLY A 1006 2.01 3.04 33.42
N ILE A 1007 2.86 3.95 32.93
CA ILE A 1007 3.32 5.12 33.68
C ILE A 1007 2.14 6.00 34.10
N LEU A 1008 1.19 6.27 33.18
CA LEU A 1008 -0.02 7.01 33.51
C LEU A 1008 -0.82 6.34 34.63
N GLY A 1009 -0.93 5.00 34.63
CA GLY A 1009 -1.59 4.26 35.70
C GLY A 1009 -0.96 4.54 37.08
N ILE A 1010 0.38 4.64 37.15
CA ILE A 1010 1.09 5.02 38.38
C ILE A 1010 0.78 6.47 38.76
N LEU A 1011 0.83 7.40 37.80
CA LEU A 1011 0.52 8.81 38.05
C LEU A 1011 -0.92 9.01 38.55
N LYS A 1012 -1.88 8.29 37.97
CA LYS A 1012 -3.28 8.25 38.41
C LYS A 1012 -3.40 7.71 39.84
N LYS A 1013 -2.72 6.61 40.14
CA LYS A 1013 -2.70 6.01 41.48
C LYS A 1013 -2.22 7.00 42.55
N LEU A 1014 -1.31 7.90 42.18
CA LEU A 1014 -0.75 8.95 43.02
C LEU A 1014 -1.53 10.28 42.98
N GLY A 1015 -2.58 10.39 42.17
CA GLY A 1015 -3.34 11.63 41.98
C GLY A 1015 -2.53 12.75 41.31
N LYS A 1016 -1.56 12.39 40.46
CA LYS A 1016 -0.66 13.28 39.72
C LYS A 1016 -1.04 13.43 38.24
N ASP A 1017 -2.20 12.92 37.84
CA ASP A 1017 -2.76 13.01 36.48
C ASP A 1017 -3.66 14.24 36.27
N THR A 1018 -3.83 15.10 37.28
CA THR A 1018 -4.65 16.32 37.23
C THR A 1018 -3.89 17.53 37.76
N VAL A 1019 -4.26 18.73 37.31
CA VAL A 1019 -3.68 19.99 37.81
C VAL A 1019 -4.25 20.26 39.20
N GLN A 1020 -3.39 20.33 40.22
CA GLN A 1020 -3.78 20.77 41.56
C GLN A 1020 -3.45 22.25 41.72
N ASP A 1021 -4.47 23.08 41.96
CA ASP A 1021 -4.30 24.52 42.20
C ASP A 1021 -3.45 24.77 43.45
N GLY A 1022 -2.29 25.43 43.26
CA GLY A 1022 -1.47 25.95 44.37
C GLY A 1022 -0.13 25.25 44.64
N VAL A 1023 0.23 24.15 43.97
CA VAL A 1023 1.52 23.44 44.20
C VAL A 1023 2.30 23.25 42.90
N LYS A 1024 3.34 24.09 42.68
CA LYS A 1024 4.31 23.96 41.57
C LYS A 1024 5.42 22.95 41.88
N GLN A 1025 5.08 21.70 42.24
CA GLN A 1025 6.10 20.69 42.49
C GLN A 1025 6.16 19.67 41.36
N GLN A 1026 7.28 19.67 40.61
CA GLN A 1026 7.51 18.72 39.53
C GLN A 1026 7.61 17.29 40.08
N SER A 1027 6.88 16.39 39.45
CA SER A 1027 6.94 14.95 39.71
C SER A 1027 7.82 14.30 38.64
N VAL A 1028 8.79 13.51 39.06
CA VAL A 1028 9.79 12.91 38.17
C VAL A 1028 9.61 11.40 38.14
N VAL A 1029 9.68 10.82 36.94
CA VAL A 1029 9.73 9.38 36.69
C VAL A 1029 11.15 9.04 36.24
N ALA A 1030 11.87 8.31 37.08
CA ALA A 1030 13.20 7.83 36.76
C ALA A 1030 13.11 6.63 35.80
N MET A 1031 13.82 6.68 34.68
CA MET A 1031 13.83 5.63 33.67
C MET A 1031 15.22 5.00 33.61
N ASP A 1032 15.28 3.69 33.42
CA ASP A 1032 16.51 2.94 33.17
C ASP A 1032 16.24 1.77 32.22
N GLY A 1033 17.30 1.14 31.71
CA GLY A 1033 17.26 -0.04 30.87
C GLY A 1033 17.61 0.24 29.41
N GLY A 1034 18.30 -0.72 28.79
CA GLY A 1034 18.86 -0.56 27.46
C GLY A 1034 17.85 -0.32 26.33
N LEU A 1035 16.56 -0.62 26.51
CA LEU A 1035 15.52 -0.27 25.54
C LEU A 1035 15.23 1.24 25.59
N TYR A 1036 15.06 1.83 26.78
CA TYR A 1036 14.87 3.27 26.93
C TYR A 1036 16.14 4.08 26.60
N GLU A 1037 17.31 3.58 26.99
CA GLU A 1037 18.58 4.27 26.79
C GLU A 1037 18.97 4.34 25.30
N HIS A 1038 18.98 3.19 24.61
CA HIS A 1038 19.58 3.07 23.27
C HIS A 1038 18.57 3.09 22.12
N TYR A 1039 17.29 2.78 22.35
CA TYR A 1039 16.28 2.80 21.30
C TYR A 1039 15.57 4.16 21.27
N THR A 1040 16.23 5.17 20.69
CA THR A 1040 15.77 6.57 20.73
C THR A 1040 14.35 6.76 20.20
N ARG A 1041 13.97 6.11 19.08
CA ARG A 1041 12.58 6.13 18.58
C ARG A 1041 11.56 5.62 19.61
N PHE A 1042 11.87 4.52 20.30
CA PHE A 1042 10.99 3.97 21.34
C PHE A 1042 10.83 4.98 22.48
N ARG A 1043 11.93 5.55 22.98
CA ARG A 1043 11.93 6.60 24.01
C ARG A 1043 11.07 7.80 23.61
N THR A 1044 11.31 8.38 22.43
CA THR A 1044 10.56 9.56 21.96
C THR A 1044 9.07 9.28 21.77
N THR A 1045 8.71 8.07 21.34
CA THR A 1045 7.30 7.68 21.18
C THR A 1045 6.63 7.49 22.54
N MET A 1046 7.32 6.92 23.52
CA MET A 1046 6.80 6.75 24.87
C MET A 1046 6.56 8.12 25.54
N GLU A 1047 7.56 9.01 25.52
CA GLU A 1047 7.47 10.34 26.13
C GLU A 1047 6.40 11.21 25.46
N SER A 1048 6.33 11.21 24.12
CA SER A 1048 5.29 11.96 23.40
C SER A 1048 3.89 11.43 23.67
N THR A 1049 3.73 10.11 23.78
CA THR A 1049 2.45 9.48 24.13
C THR A 1049 2.04 9.78 25.56
N LEU A 1050 2.98 9.77 26.51
CA LEU A 1050 2.70 10.15 27.90
C LEU A 1050 2.22 11.60 27.97
N LYS A 1051 2.87 12.52 27.24
CA LYS A 1051 2.43 13.92 27.11
C LYS A 1051 1.02 14.02 26.52
N GLU A 1052 0.73 13.28 25.45
CA GLU A 1052 -0.61 13.24 24.82
C GLU A 1052 -1.69 12.73 25.79
N LEU A 1053 -1.36 11.73 26.62
CA LEU A 1053 -2.27 11.16 27.61
C LEU A 1053 -2.57 12.13 28.76
N LEU A 1054 -1.55 12.86 29.24
CA LEU A 1054 -1.68 13.83 30.33
C LEU A 1054 -2.36 15.13 29.87
N GLY A 1055 -2.18 15.53 28.61
CA GLY A 1055 -2.59 16.84 28.11
C GLY A 1055 -1.62 17.95 28.52
N ASP A 1056 -1.61 19.06 27.77
CA ASP A 1056 -0.55 20.08 27.88
C ASP A 1056 -0.41 20.69 29.29
N GLY A 1057 -1.51 20.90 30.01
CA GLY A 1057 -1.47 21.50 31.35
C GLY A 1057 -0.86 20.63 32.44
N VAL A 1058 -1.09 19.30 32.41
CA VAL A 1058 -0.54 18.38 33.42
C VAL A 1058 0.87 17.94 33.04
N ALA A 1059 1.15 17.80 31.74
CA ALA A 1059 2.43 17.32 31.25
C ALA A 1059 3.62 18.22 31.65
N GLU A 1060 3.42 19.52 31.83
CA GLU A 1060 4.48 20.44 32.31
C GLU A 1060 4.98 20.12 33.72
N ASN A 1061 4.18 19.42 34.52
CA ASN A 1061 4.52 19.02 35.89
C ASN A 1061 5.15 17.62 35.98
N ILE A 1062 5.20 16.88 34.87
CA ILE A 1062 5.77 15.52 34.81
C ILE A 1062 7.07 15.54 34.01
N VAL A 1063 8.17 15.15 34.66
CA VAL A 1063 9.48 15.00 34.02
C VAL A 1063 9.84 13.52 33.95
N VAL A 1064 10.30 13.08 32.79
CA VAL A 1064 10.87 11.74 32.60
C VAL A 1064 12.37 11.91 32.52
N GLU A 1065 13.11 11.30 33.44
CA GLU A 1065 14.56 11.49 33.56
C GLU A 1065 15.29 10.15 33.49
N HIS A 1066 16.42 10.12 32.78
CA HIS A 1066 17.23 8.93 32.70
C HIS A 1066 18.11 8.80 33.95
N SER A 1067 17.92 7.73 34.72
CA SER A 1067 18.69 7.42 35.93
C SER A 1067 19.72 6.35 35.59
N ASN A 1068 20.92 6.80 35.22
CA ASN A 1068 22.03 5.91 34.85
C ASN A 1068 22.51 5.09 36.05
N ASP A 1069 22.65 3.78 35.86
CA ASP A 1069 23.20 2.83 36.83
C ASP A 1069 22.39 2.70 38.13
N GLY A 1070 21.06 2.69 38.00
CA GLY A 1070 20.14 2.58 39.13
C GLY A 1070 20.33 1.32 39.97
N SER A 1071 20.60 0.18 39.33
CA SER A 1071 20.78 -1.10 40.04
C SER A 1071 22.10 -1.17 40.83
N GLY A 1072 23.13 -0.44 40.42
CA GLY A 1072 24.42 -0.38 41.11
C GLY A 1072 24.45 0.71 42.18
N ILE A 1073 24.52 1.97 41.75
CA ILE A 1073 24.65 3.13 42.65
C ILE A 1073 23.45 3.23 43.58
N GLY A 1074 22.23 2.99 43.07
CA GLY A 1074 21.02 3.05 43.88
C GLY A 1074 21.02 2.09 45.08
N ALA A 1075 21.64 0.92 44.95
CA ALA A 1075 21.77 -0.02 46.06
C ALA A 1075 22.78 0.46 47.12
N ALA A 1076 23.90 1.04 46.70
CA ALA A 1076 24.86 1.65 47.61
C ALA A 1076 24.23 2.84 48.36
N LEU A 1077 23.40 3.62 47.66
CA LEU A 1077 22.65 4.73 48.26
C LEU A 1077 21.59 4.26 49.26
N LEU A 1078 20.90 3.14 48.99
CA LEU A 1078 19.98 2.53 49.95
C LEU A 1078 20.70 1.95 51.16
N ALA A 1079 21.89 1.37 50.97
CA ALA A 1079 22.75 0.99 52.09
C ALA A 1079 23.15 2.21 52.93
N ALA A 1080 23.37 3.36 52.29
CA ALA A 1080 23.67 4.62 52.99
C ALA A 1080 22.47 5.17 53.77
N SER A 1081 21.28 5.19 53.17
CA SER A 1081 20.06 5.70 53.83
C SER A 1081 19.51 4.79 54.92
N HIS A 1082 20.01 3.55 55.02
CA HIS A 1082 19.71 2.59 56.09
C HIS A 1082 20.96 2.21 56.89
N SER A 1083 22.01 3.05 56.83
CA SER A 1083 23.27 2.80 57.54
C SER A 1083 23.04 2.70 59.04
N GLN A 1084 23.69 1.74 59.70
CA GLN A 1084 23.66 1.67 61.17
C GLN A 1084 24.40 2.84 61.84
N TYR A 1085 25.09 3.68 61.06
CA TYR A 1085 25.88 4.82 61.54
C TYR A 1085 25.23 6.18 61.28
N LEU A 1086 23.95 6.22 60.88
CA LEU A 1086 23.21 7.46 60.58
C LEU A 1086 23.22 8.48 61.73
N GLU A 1087 23.06 8.03 62.98
CA GLU A 1087 23.05 8.91 64.16
C GLU A 1087 24.44 9.52 64.49
N ALA A 1088 25.54 8.95 63.99
CA ALA A 1088 26.90 9.43 64.25
C ALA A 1088 27.36 10.56 63.33
N TYR A 1089 26.52 10.99 62.37
CA TYR A 1089 26.82 12.07 61.43
C TYR A 1089 26.07 13.39 61.72
N GLU A 1090 25.18 13.40 62.73
CA GLU A 1090 24.44 14.59 63.19
C GLU A 1090 25.11 15.33 64.36
N THR A 1091 26.25 14.83 64.86
CA THR A 1091 27.19 15.53 65.76
C THR A 1091 28.45 15.91 65.02
#